data_AF-A0A1V5EC01-F1
#
_entry.id   AF-A0A1V5EC01-F1
#
_cell.length_a   1.000
_cell.length_b   1.000
_cell.length_c   1.000
_cell.angle_alpha   90.00
_cell.angle_beta   90.00
_cell.angle_gamma   90.00
#
_symmetry.space_group_name_H-M   'P 1'
#
loop_
_entity.id
_entity.type
_entity.pdbx_description
1 polymer ?
#
loop_
_entity_poly.entity_id
_entity_poly.type
_entity_poly.pdbx_seq_one_letter_code
_entity_poly.pdbx_strand_id
1 'polypeptide(L)'
;MTTAAAADSNQAATVSELFLIPGTTTELLITRNEAGCLLESSANGRTYLRYDQGWRIFDDGFVSMSQTVTPGGIFRTVRAGDDTWCEKYLWNAAGLMTHVDGVEMEYDEEKRIAACRTPEGTWRYEYDGDSLSALVAPSGRRKIQLDGSKRPGACLAEGRVTLLDYDGSGRRLNLPTLPPTHGVDELGRLWTIKDRRGTIRHTFLWDGFSCLGRIDGPPGEPLAAVFSLDCTATPVRMVARTGVTRLYRDAFGESLLSHDAVPGLFGATCYGRYMRYRSRVLDPRIGYFTAPDPLDGSAGDPRREEGYDGSLPVEKPSAGPYCVCQNNPVSRADFQGESSGGWTFLMVLSDLTWSLQNNIVGWLGYEGLRDGVFANDRAKTFQHIIIVKKEEIENLADVRVFAPEGEFVPTYCGAVLLITPEDGRPFLLRGARQKGSMRDAHLPLTWTRYGGPAKPVIPGSPVPAFPQGGFHFTTRTGLRGPQSATCTECAVGTKCAVGTLDKRFIIELGTTGTGIAQDSWLLLTDTVGGYAIAKALSFEERDGKTRVRVDTTEGTIAANSVSVRRLTSRGTEDLPRGAQPDALDCAAATQNYYSVNDPLRITADNAVLSTSIKSFDTEMTVDAALPGDFSGTVTLTTAQASEGPFEAKVSATANTLSFVKADGSPSPTIPDTGEFLVAISATATPLALKISGPGAAATDRLVDRDPSGLGPADTPLSWQFLRPVADPLGTMSAPPAGATFVFSPAKIPTAAPGFVKFADSSQPIKTAVRTVSGIGAQAIVTAHPLPAGTGACSVECFSKETPAETGPYDNRTLSAELTLPMQLQRPKPFSCIRSPGPRSRMPYREAQRSAASESPDTRPATAGSPPIQPWRGLRI
;
A
#
# COMPACT_ATOMS: atom_id res chain seq x y z
N MET A 1 -3.83 0.50 21.40
CA MET A 1 -2.48 -0.02 21.06
C MET A 1 -1.47 1.09 21.32
N THR A 2 -0.34 0.77 21.93
CA THR A 2 0.82 1.68 22.04
C THR A 2 1.53 1.75 20.70
N THR A 3 1.74 2.95 20.16
CA THR A 3 2.51 3.16 18.93
C THR A 3 4.00 2.96 19.20
N ALA A 4 4.58 1.87 18.71
CA ALA A 4 5.99 1.53 18.88
C ALA A 4 6.90 2.38 17.95
N ALA A 5 6.95 3.69 18.22
CA ALA A 5 7.70 4.68 17.44
C ALA A 5 8.71 5.45 18.32
N ALA A 6 9.47 4.71 19.14
CA ALA A 6 10.54 5.26 20.00
C ALA A 6 11.57 4.22 20.50
N ALA A 7 11.25 2.91 20.44
CA ALA A 7 12.17 1.84 20.81
C ALA A 7 13.16 1.52 19.68
N ASP A 8 14.36 1.09 20.07
CA ASP A 8 15.37 0.40 19.23
C ASP A 8 15.94 1.17 18.00
N SER A 9 16.18 2.48 18.13
CA SER A 9 16.98 3.25 17.15
C SER A 9 18.44 3.54 17.56
N ASN A 10 18.94 2.92 18.64
CA ASN A 10 20.28 3.16 19.20
C ASN A 10 21.48 2.65 18.34
N GLN A 11 21.24 2.29 17.08
CA GLN A 11 22.29 1.98 16.08
C GLN A 11 22.09 2.72 14.74
N ALA A 12 21.13 3.66 14.63
CA ALA A 12 21.02 4.53 13.46
C ALA A 12 22.22 5.49 13.39
N ALA A 13 22.66 5.87 12.19
CA ALA A 13 23.74 6.84 12.05
C ALA A 13 23.33 8.22 12.58
N THR A 14 24.26 8.92 13.21
CA THR A 14 24.08 10.29 13.67
C THR A 14 24.71 11.29 12.70
N VAL A 15 24.05 12.42 12.49
CA VAL A 15 24.59 13.57 11.77
C VAL A 15 24.77 14.71 12.75
N SER A 16 26.00 15.21 12.85
CA SER A 16 26.35 16.32 13.73
C SER A 16 26.84 17.51 12.91
N GLU A 17 26.28 18.69 13.15
CA GLU A 17 26.57 19.92 12.39
C GLU A 17 26.84 21.08 13.36
N LEU A 18 27.67 22.03 12.93
CA LEU A 18 28.04 23.23 13.69
C LEU A 18 27.35 24.45 13.07
N PHE A 19 26.65 25.22 13.90
CA PHE A 19 25.89 26.41 13.50
C PHE A 19 26.36 27.64 14.29
N LEU A 20 26.91 28.65 13.62
CA LEU A 20 27.33 29.90 14.26
C LEU A 20 26.12 30.67 14.79
N ILE A 21 25.98 30.80 16.12
CA ILE A 21 24.82 31.46 16.76
C ILE A 21 24.81 32.96 16.40
N PRO A 22 23.78 33.48 15.70
CA PRO A 22 23.72 34.86 15.25
C PRO A 22 23.91 35.90 16.36
N GLY A 23 24.79 36.86 16.09
CA GLY A 23 25.24 37.87 17.04
C GLY A 23 26.39 37.42 17.95
N THR A 24 26.85 36.17 17.88
CA THR A 24 27.99 35.65 18.68
C THR A 24 29.18 35.26 17.81
N THR A 25 30.24 34.75 18.45
CA THR A 25 31.36 34.02 17.80
C THR A 25 31.41 32.56 18.24
N THR A 26 30.30 32.00 18.74
CA THR A 26 30.20 30.62 19.23
C THR A 26 29.32 29.78 18.31
N GLU A 27 29.78 28.57 18.04
CA GLU A 27 29.02 27.56 17.32
C GLU A 27 28.18 26.70 18.29
N LEU A 28 26.95 26.42 17.87
CA LEU A 28 26.07 25.41 18.44
C LEU A 28 26.30 24.10 17.69
N LEU A 29 26.73 23.06 18.41
CA LEU A 29 26.72 21.69 17.91
C LEU A 29 25.29 21.15 18.00
N ILE A 30 24.76 20.69 16.87
CA ILE A 30 23.46 20.07 16.73
C ILE A 30 23.68 18.65 16.24
N THR A 31 23.22 17.64 16.98
CA THR A 31 23.27 16.23 16.58
C THR A 31 21.87 15.67 16.40
N ARG A 32 21.62 15.04 15.26
CA ARG A 32 20.36 14.37 14.88
C ARG A 32 20.62 12.90 14.53
N ASN A 33 19.59 12.06 14.59
CA ASN A 33 19.62 10.75 13.91
C ASN A 33 19.33 10.90 12.40
N GLU A 34 19.43 9.80 11.65
CA GLU A 34 19.00 9.74 10.24
C GLU A 34 17.56 10.25 10.02
N ALA A 35 16.72 10.17 11.05
CA ALA A 35 15.32 10.61 11.02
C ALA A 35 15.12 12.12 11.28
N GLY A 36 16.19 12.91 11.40
CA GLY A 36 16.13 14.37 11.64
C GLY A 36 15.73 14.77 13.06
N CYS A 37 15.43 13.81 13.95
CA CYS A 37 15.14 14.06 15.35
C CYS A 37 16.39 14.55 16.07
N LEU A 38 16.32 15.72 16.72
CA LEU A 38 17.37 16.23 17.60
C LEU A 38 17.64 15.24 18.75
N LEU A 39 18.89 14.79 18.80
CA LEU A 39 19.45 13.96 19.86
C LEU A 39 20.27 14.77 20.85
N GLU A 40 21.05 15.76 20.38
CA GLU A 40 21.82 16.65 21.24
C GLU A 40 21.90 18.07 20.70
N SER A 41 21.89 19.06 21.60
CA SER A 41 22.28 20.45 21.34
C SER A 41 23.27 20.90 22.40
N SER A 42 24.47 21.36 21.99
CA SER A 42 25.55 21.76 22.91
C SER A 42 26.42 22.91 22.38
N ALA A 43 26.92 23.79 23.25
CA ALA A 43 27.83 24.89 22.87
C ALA A 43 28.81 25.23 24.00
N ASN A 44 30.03 25.68 23.66
CA ASN A 44 31.10 26.02 24.60
C ASN A 44 31.34 24.94 25.69
N GLY A 45 31.17 23.66 25.34
CA GLY A 45 31.35 22.52 26.25
C GLY A 45 30.16 22.20 27.17
N ARG A 46 29.03 22.91 27.06
CA ARG A 46 27.79 22.63 27.79
C ARG A 46 26.74 21.99 26.89
N THR A 47 26.17 20.87 27.32
CA THR A 47 25.01 20.23 26.67
C THR A 47 23.71 20.83 27.22
N TYR A 48 22.87 21.34 26.33
CA TYR A 48 21.62 22.03 26.63
C TYR A 48 20.37 21.19 26.43
N LEU A 49 20.44 20.22 25.52
CA LEU A 49 19.44 19.18 25.35
C LEU A 49 20.18 17.90 25.02
N ARG A 50 19.74 16.79 25.63
CA ARG A 50 20.03 15.43 25.16
C ARG A 50 18.75 14.60 25.12
N TYR A 51 18.67 13.64 24.19
CA TYR A 51 17.60 12.65 24.13
C TYR A 51 18.07 11.33 24.74
N ASP A 52 17.31 10.80 25.70
CA ASP A 52 17.61 9.56 26.41
C ASP A 52 16.30 8.82 26.73
N GLN A 53 16.19 7.55 26.30
CA GLN A 53 15.08 6.63 26.62
C GLN A 53 13.65 7.23 26.49
N GLY A 54 13.40 8.01 25.44
CA GLY A 54 12.09 8.64 25.21
C GLY A 54 11.86 9.98 25.92
N TRP A 55 12.88 10.51 26.60
CA TRP A 55 12.89 11.81 27.27
C TRP A 55 13.85 12.78 26.59
N ARG A 56 13.40 14.02 26.41
CA ARG A 56 14.29 15.18 26.18
C ARG A 56 14.69 15.71 27.54
N ILE A 57 15.96 15.58 27.88
CA ILE A 57 16.56 16.07 29.11
C ILE A 57 17.24 17.40 28.79
N PHE A 58 16.80 18.46 29.43
CA PHE A 58 17.32 19.81 29.26
C PHE A 58 18.38 20.12 30.32
N ASP A 59 19.49 20.68 29.85
CA ASP A 59 20.64 21.09 30.67
C ASP A 59 21.15 19.96 31.58
N ASP A 60 21.52 20.28 32.82
CA ASP A 60 21.93 19.38 33.91
C ASP A 60 20.79 18.51 34.49
N GLY A 61 19.72 18.28 33.72
CA GLY A 61 18.50 17.60 34.19
C GLY A 61 17.45 18.54 34.79
N PHE A 62 17.69 19.86 34.73
CA PHE A 62 16.79 20.92 35.18
C PHE A 62 15.32 20.71 34.75
N VAL A 63 15.09 20.32 33.49
CA VAL A 63 13.76 19.93 32.99
C VAL A 63 13.90 18.64 32.21
N SER A 64 12.92 17.75 32.30
CA SER A 64 12.79 16.64 31.35
C SER A 64 11.35 16.50 30.83
N MET A 65 11.23 16.21 29.54
CA MET A 65 9.95 16.11 28.83
C MET A 65 9.86 14.81 28.04
N SER A 66 8.72 14.12 28.13
CA SER A 66 8.36 13.01 27.25
C SER A 66 6.94 13.21 26.73
N GLN A 67 6.63 12.68 25.54
CA GLN A 67 5.35 12.91 24.87
C GLN A 67 4.76 11.63 24.27
N THR A 68 3.45 11.48 24.43
CA THR A 68 2.65 10.39 23.86
C THR A 68 1.65 10.99 22.88
N VAL A 69 1.67 10.53 21.63
CA VAL A 69 0.73 10.94 20.58
C VAL A 69 -0.44 9.94 20.52
N THR A 70 -1.64 10.44 20.32
CA THR A 70 -2.87 9.66 20.14
C THR A 70 -3.70 10.24 18.99
N PRO A 71 -4.67 9.50 18.40
CA PRO A 71 -5.46 9.99 17.27
C PRO A 71 -6.26 11.28 17.52
N GLY A 72 -6.50 11.65 18.79
CA GLY A 72 -7.22 12.87 19.19
C GLY A 72 -6.43 13.84 20.06
N GLY A 73 -5.11 13.64 20.22
CA GLY A 73 -4.31 14.55 21.05
C GLY A 73 -2.88 14.09 21.38
N ILE A 74 -2.06 15.05 21.79
CA ILE A 74 -0.74 14.83 22.41
C ILE A 74 -0.85 15.04 23.92
N PHE A 75 -0.23 14.14 24.68
CA PHE A 75 -0.04 14.25 26.13
C PHE A 75 1.46 14.39 26.40
N ARG A 76 1.89 15.49 27.02
CA ARG A 76 3.31 15.72 27.35
C ARG A 76 3.52 15.69 28.86
N THR A 77 4.25 14.70 29.34
CA THR A 77 4.70 14.64 30.73
C THR A 77 5.94 15.50 30.88
N VAL A 78 5.92 16.45 31.82
CA VAL A 78 7.04 17.33 32.12
C VAL A 78 7.42 17.17 33.60
N ARG A 79 8.72 17.14 33.87
CA ARG A 79 9.33 17.14 35.21
C ARG A 79 10.27 18.33 35.31
N ALA A 80 10.22 19.08 36.42
CA ALA A 80 11.11 20.21 36.67
C ALA A 80 11.33 20.35 38.18
N GLY A 81 12.56 20.05 38.65
CA GLY A 81 12.78 19.83 40.09
C GLY A 81 11.90 18.69 40.62
N ASP A 82 11.25 18.92 41.76
CA ASP A 82 10.30 17.96 42.36
C ASP A 82 8.92 17.97 41.68
N ASP A 83 8.58 18.99 40.88
CA ASP A 83 7.30 19.11 40.21
C ASP A 83 7.19 18.16 39.00
N THR A 84 6.02 17.53 38.84
CA THR A 84 5.67 16.74 37.64
C THR A 84 4.24 17.00 37.23
N TRP A 85 4.00 17.31 35.96
CA TRP A 85 2.65 17.50 35.39
C TRP A 85 2.50 16.84 34.02
N CYS A 86 1.25 16.77 33.54
CA CYS A 86 0.92 16.35 32.18
C CYS A 86 0.15 17.47 31.48
N GLU A 87 0.72 17.97 30.39
CA GLU A 87 0.12 18.93 29.47
C GLU A 87 -0.72 18.18 28.42
N LYS A 88 -1.78 18.82 27.95
CA LYS A 88 -2.72 18.24 26.97
C LYS A 88 -2.86 19.15 25.76
N TYR A 89 -2.86 18.55 24.58
CA TYR A 89 -3.10 19.22 23.31
C TYR A 89 -4.10 18.35 22.55
N LEU A 90 -5.38 18.70 22.54
CA LEU A 90 -6.46 17.83 22.02
C LEU A 90 -7.11 18.44 20.79
N TRP A 91 -7.54 17.61 19.85
CA TRP A 91 -8.23 18.03 18.63
C TRP A 91 -9.44 17.16 18.30
N ASN A 92 -10.40 17.75 17.59
CA ASN A 92 -11.59 17.04 17.12
C ASN A 92 -11.34 16.28 15.80
N ALA A 93 -12.35 15.52 15.35
CA ALA A 93 -12.28 14.73 14.11
C ALA A 93 -12.10 15.56 12.82
N ALA A 94 -12.26 16.89 12.88
CA ALA A 94 -11.97 17.81 11.77
C ALA A 94 -10.56 18.42 11.84
N GLY A 95 -9.71 17.97 12.77
CA GLY A 95 -8.34 18.47 12.97
C GLY A 95 -8.25 19.81 13.69
N LEU A 96 -9.35 20.33 14.24
CA LEU A 96 -9.35 21.60 14.97
C LEU A 96 -8.90 21.35 16.41
N MET A 97 -7.92 22.12 16.87
CA MET A 97 -7.35 22.06 18.22
C MET A 97 -8.38 22.57 19.22
N THR A 98 -9.00 21.69 20.01
CA THR A 98 -10.05 22.02 20.99
C THR A 98 -9.50 22.37 22.37
N HIS A 99 -8.29 21.91 22.71
CA HIS A 99 -7.69 22.14 24.04
C HIS A 99 -6.17 22.34 23.95
N VAL A 100 -5.63 23.33 24.66
CA VAL A 100 -4.19 23.64 24.76
C VAL A 100 -3.82 23.96 26.22
N ASP A 101 -3.20 23.01 26.93
CA ASP A 101 -2.75 23.09 28.34
C ASP A 101 -3.65 23.90 29.30
N GLY A 102 -4.92 23.52 29.41
CA GLY A 102 -5.89 24.21 30.28
C GLY A 102 -6.55 25.44 29.67
N VAL A 103 -6.41 25.63 28.35
CA VAL A 103 -7.24 26.55 27.55
C VAL A 103 -8.16 25.75 26.65
N GLU A 104 -9.47 25.98 26.75
CA GLU A 104 -10.46 25.43 25.81
C GLU A 104 -10.66 26.38 24.62
N MET A 105 -10.79 25.80 23.42
CA MET A 105 -10.90 26.52 22.15
C MET A 105 -12.28 26.30 21.53
N GLU A 106 -12.99 27.38 21.24
CA GLU A 106 -14.30 27.36 20.60
C GLU A 106 -14.21 27.90 19.17
N TYR A 107 -14.93 27.27 18.24
CA TYR A 107 -14.92 27.63 16.81
C TYR A 107 -16.33 27.96 16.33
N ASP A 108 -16.42 28.78 15.29
CA ASP A 108 -17.67 28.99 14.54
C ASP A 108 -17.85 27.96 13.40
N GLU A 109 -18.94 28.09 12.64
CA GLU A 109 -19.31 27.16 11.57
C GLU A 109 -18.28 27.19 10.41
N GLU A 110 -17.65 28.34 10.19
CA GLU A 110 -16.55 28.56 9.24
C GLU A 110 -15.18 28.08 9.76
N LYS A 111 -15.13 27.51 10.98
CA LYS A 111 -13.93 26.97 11.63
C LYS A 111 -12.87 28.02 11.98
N ARG A 112 -13.27 29.28 12.19
CA ARG A 112 -12.46 30.35 12.77
C ARG A 112 -12.53 30.27 14.30
N ILE A 113 -11.53 30.80 15.00
CA ILE A 113 -11.48 30.75 16.47
C ILE A 113 -12.46 31.77 17.08
N ALA A 114 -13.56 31.32 17.66
CA ALA A 114 -14.57 32.18 18.28
C ALA A 114 -14.19 32.59 19.71
N ALA A 115 -13.55 31.70 20.47
CA ALA A 115 -13.03 32.01 21.81
C ALA A 115 -11.86 31.13 22.25
N CYS A 116 -11.04 31.67 23.15
CA CYS A 116 -10.05 30.95 23.95
C CYS A 116 -10.39 31.15 25.43
N ARG A 117 -10.84 30.10 26.12
CA ARG A 117 -11.31 30.14 27.52
C ARG A 117 -10.24 29.61 28.47
N THR A 118 -9.84 30.40 29.45
CA THR A 118 -8.84 30.04 30.47
C THR A 118 -9.43 30.16 31.87
N PRO A 119 -8.77 29.64 32.93
CA PRO A 119 -9.20 29.84 34.31
C PRO A 119 -9.19 31.31 34.78
N GLU A 120 -8.43 32.17 34.12
CA GLU A 120 -8.19 33.57 34.50
C GLU A 120 -8.94 34.57 33.62
N GLY A 121 -9.51 34.13 32.49
CA GLY A 121 -10.24 35.00 31.58
C GLY A 121 -10.74 34.29 30.33
N THR A 122 -11.35 35.04 29.43
CA THR A 122 -11.75 34.52 28.11
C THR A 122 -11.45 35.57 27.06
N TRP A 123 -10.72 35.17 26.02
CA TRP A 123 -10.60 35.93 24.79
C TRP A 123 -11.76 35.53 23.88
N ARG A 124 -12.44 36.50 23.26
CA ARG A 124 -13.48 36.28 22.26
C ARG A 124 -13.19 37.08 21.00
N TYR A 125 -13.58 36.52 19.87
CA TYR A 125 -13.32 37.06 18.55
C TYR A 125 -14.65 37.16 17.81
N GLU A 126 -14.91 38.30 17.18
CA GLU A 126 -16.15 38.58 16.47
C GLU A 126 -15.83 38.89 15.00
N TYR A 127 -16.66 38.39 14.09
CA TYR A 127 -16.44 38.45 12.66
C TYR A 127 -17.51 39.29 11.95
N ASP A 128 -17.15 39.90 10.81
CA ASP A 128 -18.04 40.61 9.90
C ASP A 128 -17.76 40.13 8.46
N GLY A 129 -18.70 39.32 7.94
CA GLY A 129 -18.39 38.34 6.90
C GLY A 129 -17.24 37.44 7.34
N ASP A 130 -16.26 37.20 6.46
CA ASP A 130 -15.05 36.42 6.75
C ASP A 130 -14.09 37.04 7.78
N SER A 131 -14.15 38.36 8.00
CA SER A 131 -13.03 39.12 8.57
C SER A 131 -13.22 39.46 10.05
N LEU A 132 -12.15 39.40 10.85
CA LEU A 132 -12.16 39.77 12.27
C LEU A 132 -12.53 41.25 12.42
N SER A 133 -13.62 41.52 13.14
CA SER A 133 -14.22 42.85 13.31
C SER A 133 -14.18 43.36 14.75
N ALA A 134 -14.07 42.48 15.74
CA ALA A 134 -13.71 42.84 17.11
C ALA A 134 -12.98 41.71 17.86
N LEU A 135 -12.23 42.11 18.89
CA LEU A 135 -11.50 41.25 19.81
C LEU A 135 -11.81 41.71 21.23
N VAL A 136 -12.25 40.79 22.09
CA VAL A 136 -12.45 41.03 23.52
C VAL A 136 -11.41 40.20 24.27
N ALA A 137 -10.50 40.86 24.97
CA ALA A 137 -9.54 40.21 25.86
C ALA A 137 -9.85 40.57 27.33
N PRO A 138 -9.18 39.95 28.32
CA PRO A 138 -9.21 40.42 29.71
C PRO A 138 -8.77 41.89 29.86
N SER A 139 -7.96 42.40 28.91
CA SER A 139 -7.55 43.81 28.81
C SER A 139 -8.64 44.75 28.26
N GLY A 140 -9.83 44.24 27.90
CA GLY A 140 -10.95 45.00 27.35
C GLY A 140 -11.28 44.69 25.88
N ARG A 141 -12.28 45.39 25.35
CA ARG A 141 -12.82 45.22 23.98
C ARG A 141 -12.19 46.21 23.00
N ARG A 142 -11.81 45.70 21.84
CA ARG A 142 -11.26 46.44 20.69
C ARG A 142 -12.11 46.14 19.46
N LYS A 143 -12.71 47.17 18.83
CA LYS A 143 -13.42 47.05 17.55
C LYS A 143 -12.52 47.55 16.41
N ILE A 144 -12.43 46.77 15.35
CA ILE A 144 -11.56 46.99 14.20
C ILE A 144 -12.43 47.50 13.04
N GLN A 145 -11.95 48.52 12.34
CA GLN A 145 -12.59 49.03 11.11
C GLN A 145 -11.71 48.66 9.93
N LEU A 146 -12.28 47.92 8.98
CA LEU A 146 -11.63 47.47 7.76
C LEU A 146 -12.05 48.35 6.58
N ASP A 147 -11.16 48.54 5.60
CA ASP A 147 -11.52 49.09 4.30
C ASP A 147 -12.00 47.99 3.32
N GLY A 148 -12.39 48.40 2.11
CA GLY A 148 -12.86 47.48 1.06
C GLY A 148 -11.83 46.45 0.57
N SER A 149 -10.55 46.60 0.91
CA SER A 149 -9.49 45.62 0.66
C SER A 149 -9.25 44.66 1.84
N LYS A 150 -10.12 44.72 2.86
CA LYS A 150 -10.01 44.01 4.16
C LYS A 150 -8.75 44.39 4.95
N ARG A 151 -8.16 45.57 4.69
CA ARG A 151 -7.07 46.15 5.48
C ARG A 151 -7.63 46.89 6.70
N PRO A 152 -7.09 46.71 7.92
CA PRO A 152 -7.55 47.46 9.10
C PRO A 152 -7.06 48.91 9.06
N GLY A 153 -7.99 49.87 8.94
CA GLY A 153 -7.69 51.31 8.89
C GLY A 153 -7.82 52.02 10.25
N ALA A 154 -8.58 51.47 11.20
CA ALA A 154 -8.69 52.02 12.54
C ALA A 154 -9.06 50.97 13.60
N CYS A 155 -8.73 51.24 14.86
CA CYS A 155 -9.11 50.45 16.03
C CYS A 155 -9.73 51.36 17.10
N LEU A 156 -10.96 51.05 17.51
CA LEU A 156 -11.68 51.68 18.62
C LEU A 156 -11.50 50.86 19.90
N ALA A 157 -10.88 51.45 20.91
CA ALA A 157 -10.62 50.85 22.22
C ALA A 157 -10.86 51.89 23.32
N GLU A 158 -11.53 51.54 24.43
CA GLU A 158 -11.75 52.45 25.58
C GLU A 158 -12.34 53.84 25.20
N GLY A 159 -13.18 53.88 24.16
CA GLY A 159 -13.73 55.14 23.61
C GLY A 159 -12.76 55.99 22.78
N ARG A 160 -11.51 55.53 22.58
CA ARG A 160 -10.49 56.18 21.76
C ARG A 160 -10.34 55.47 20.41
N VAL A 161 -10.29 56.24 19.32
CA VAL A 161 -9.97 55.74 17.98
C VAL A 161 -8.47 55.89 17.73
N THR A 162 -7.80 54.77 17.44
CA THR A 162 -6.44 54.76 16.89
C THR A 162 -6.54 54.58 15.38
N LEU A 163 -6.13 55.58 14.61
CA LEU A 163 -5.98 55.44 13.16
C LEU A 163 -4.71 54.65 12.83
N LEU A 164 -4.76 53.87 11.76
CA LEU A 164 -3.64 53.03 11.30
C LEU A 164 -3.21 53.53 9.91
N ASP A 165 -2.07 54.23 9.85
CA ASP A 165 -1.54 54.79 8.61
C ASP A 165 -0.76 53.75 7.78
N TYR A 166 -0.85 53.84 6.45
CA TYR A 166 -0.24 52.89 5.51
C TYR A 166 0.44 53.61 4.34
N ASP A 167 1.49 53.02 3.78
CA ASP A 167 2.08 53.44 2.52
C ASP A 167 1.24 53.00 1.29
N GLY A 168 1.66 53.45 0.10
CA GLY A 168 1.00 53.11 -1.18
C GLY A 168 1.08 51.63 -1.57
N SER A 169 1.87 50.81 -0.87
CA SER A 169 1.93 49.34 -1.03
C SER A 169 1.12 48.58 0.02
N GLY A 170 0.41 49.29 0.92
CA GLY A 170 -0.36 48.68 1.99
C GLY A 170 0.46 48.23 3.20
N ARG A 171 1.69 48.74 3.38
CA ARG A 171 2.51 48.46 4.58
C ARG A 171 2.29 49.55 5.63
N ARG A 172 2.01 49.16 6.87
CA ARG A 172 1.69 50.09 7.98
C ARG A 172 2.90 50.91 8.37
N LEU A 173 2.70 52.21 8.50
CA LEU A 173 3.73 53.17 8.90
C LEU A 173 3.98 53.14 10.41
N ASN A 174 5.03 53.83 10.86
CA ASN A 174 5.34 54.07 12.27
C ASN A 174 5.55 52.81 13.14
N LEU A 175 5.95 51.68 12.52
CA LEU A 175 6.30 50.45 13.24
C LEU A 175 7.73 50.50 13.82
N PRO A 176 7.95 50.06 15.07
CA PRO A 176 9.28 50.09 15.69
C PRO A 176 10.18 48.99 15.08
N THR A 177 11.27 49.40 14.42
CA THR A 177 12.27 48.51 13.80
C THR A 177 13.05 47.71 14.85
N LEU A 178 13.50 46.50 14.51
CA LEU A 178 14.40 45.76 15.40
C LEU A 178 15.74 46.52 15.52
N PRO A 179 16.26 46.71 16.75
CA PRO A 179 17.55 47.35 16.93
C PRO A 179 18.69 46.37 16.59
N PRO A 180 19.87 46.84 16.13
CA PRO A 180 21.02 45.98 15.82
C PRO A 180 21.59 45.17 17.00
N THR A 181 21.04 45.32 18.21
CA THR A 181 21.35 44.45 19.36
C THR A 181 20.62 43.11 19.32
N HIS A 182 19.63 42.92 18.43
CA HIS A 182 18.93 41.65 18.26
C HIS A 182 19.60 40.85 17.14
N GLY A 183 20.32 39.78 17.50
CA GLY A 183 20.85 38.82 16.55
C GLY A 183 19.72 37.92 16.05
N VAL A 184 19.26 38.16 14.83
CA VAL A 184 18.31 37.31 14.10
C VAL A 184 19.01 36.59 12.95
N ASP A 185 18.41 35.50 12.46
CA ASP A 185 18.85 34.82 11.24
C ASP A 185 17.98 35.15 10.00
N GLU A 186 18.29 34.49 8.89
CA GLU A 186 17.63 34.61 7.59
C GLU A 186 16.16 34.14 7.60
N LEU A 187 15.71 33.48 8.68
CA LEU A 187 14.32 33.08 8.91
C LEU A 187 13.58 34.03 9.87
N GLY A 188 14.26 35.04 10.40
CA GLY A 188 13.72 35.95 11.42
C GLY A 188 13.65 35.36 12.84
N ARG A 189 14.29 34.20 13.10
CA ARG A 189 14.38 33.63 14.45
C ARG A 189 15.32 34.49 15.30
N LEU A 190 14.89 34.87 16.50
CA LEU A 190 15.73 35.61 17.44
C LEU A 190 16.69 34.65 18.17
N TRP A 191 17.99 34.82 17.94
CA TRP A 191 19.04 34.02 18.58
C TRP A 191 19.71 34.72 19.75
N THR A 192 19.93 36.04 19.68
CA THR A 192 20.49 36.80 20.80
C THR A 192 19.87 38.18 21.00
N ILE A 193 19.84 38.66 22.24
CA ILE A 193 19.61 40.06 22.59
C ILE A 193 20.85 40.59 23.30
N LYS A 194 21.38 41.73 22.85
CA LYS A 194 22.48 42.47 23.49
C LYS A 194 22.01 43.70 24.25
N ASP A 195 22.77 44.10 25.27
CA ASP A 195 22.64 45.39 25.92
C ASP A 195 23.24 46.54 25.06
N ARG A 196 23.24 47.77 25.61
CA ARG A 196 23.83 48.95 24.93
C ARG A 196 25.37 48.96 24.88
N ARG A 197 26.04 48.01 25.53
CA ARG A 197 27.50 47.83 25.52
C ARG A 197 27.95 46.70 24.59
N GLY A 198 27.01 45.93 24.05
CA GLY A 198 27.26 44.75 23.22
C GLY A 198 27.31 43.43 24.00
N THR A 199 27.12 43.46 25.32
CA THR A 199 27.03 42.27 26.19
C THR A 199 25.79 41.47 25.83
N ILE A 200 25.90 40.15 25.68
CA ILE A 200 24.74 39.28 25.45
C ILE A 200 23.92 39.21 26.75
N ARG A 201 22.67 39.69 26.71
CA ARG A 201 21.69 39.62 27.80
C ARG A 201 20.94 38.29 27.75
N HIS A 202 20.58 37.82 26.55
CA HIS A 202 19.91 36.55 26.33
C HIS A 202 20.46 35.87 25.08
N THR A 203 20.58 34.53 25.15
CA THR A 203 20.71 33.64 24.00
C THR A 203 19.50 32.70 23.97
N PHE A 204 18.94 32.43 22.81
CA PHE A 204 17.82 31.51 22.60
C PHE A 204 18.31 30.26 21.85
N LEU A 205 17.76 29.10 22.22
CA LEU A 205 18.06 27.83 21.56
C LEU A 205 16.89 27.39 20.69
N TRP A 206 17.20 26.96 19.47
CA TRP A 206 16.20 26.62 18.46
C TRP A 206 16.40 25.21 17.91
N ASP A 207 15.27 24.55 17.67
CA ASP A 207 15.19 23.36 16.83
C ASP A 207 14.19 23.66 15.70
N GLY A 208 14.70 23.95 14.51
CA GLY A 208 13.90 24.48 13.41
C GLY A 208 13.14 25.75 13.83
N PHE A 209 11.80 25.74 13.71
CA PHE A 209 10.93 26.85 14.14
C PHE A 209 10.54 26.84 15.62
N SER A 210 11.07 25.92 16.43
CA SER A 210 10.77 25.83 17.86
C SER A 210 11.88 26.42 18.71
N CYS A 211 11.60 27.53 19.41
CA CYS A 211 12.48 28.03 20.45
C CYS A 211 12.33 27.16 21.71
N LEU A 212 13.31 26.30 21.98
CA LEU A 212 13.25 25.32 23.06
C LEU A 212 13.58 25.90 24.44
N GLY A 213 14.35 26.98 24.50
CA GLY A 213 14.78 27.56 25.77
C GLY A 213 15.61 28.82 25.62
N ARG A 214 15.99 29.39 26.77
CA ARG A 214 16.74 30.65 26.90
C ARG A 214 17.84 30.54 27.95
N ILE A 215 18.99 31.11 27.61
CA ILE A 215 20.16 31.33 28.45
C ILE A 215 20.21 32.83 28.76
N ASP A 216 20.32 33.23 30.03
CA ASP A 216 20.40 34.65 30.42
C ASP A 216 21.86 35.12 30.47
N GLY A 217 22.51 35.03 29.31
CA GLY A 217 23.92 35.30 29.11
C GLY A 217 24.43 34.81 27.74
N PRO A 218 25.76 34.74 27.54
CA PRO A 218 26.37 34.14 26.36
C PRO A 218 26.18 32.61 26.33
N PRO A 219 26.37 31.96 25.16
CA PRO A 219 26.47 30.51 25.08
C PRO A 219 27.57 29.95 26.00
N GLY A 220 27.32 28.79 26.60
CA GLY A 220 28.14 28.17 27.66
C GLY A 220 27.52 28.31 29.06
N GLU A 221 26.76 29.38 29.33
CA GLU A 221 26.04 29.57 30.60
C GLU A 221 24.81 28.63 30.72
N PRO A 222 24.32 28.33 31.94
CA PRO A 222 23.14 27.47 32.13
C PRO A 222 21.85 27.98 31.46
N LEU A 223 20.91 27.06 31.19
CA LEU A 223 19.54 27.44 30.85
C LEU A 223 18.90 28.20 32.03
N ALA A 224 18.43 29.40 31.73
CA ALA A 224 17.59 30.19 32.62
C ALA A 224 16.12 29.75 32.52
N ALA A 225 15.68 29.38 31.32
CA ALA A 225 14.34 28.87 31.06
C ALA A 225 14.29 27.82 29.94
N VAL A 226 13.33 26.90 30.04
CA VAL A 226 12.87 25.99 28.98
C VAL A 226 11.45 26.39 28.59
N PHE A 227 11.15 26.45 27.30
CA PHE A 227 9.80 26.75 26.81
C PHE A 227 9.06 25.46 26.47
N SER A 228 7.90 25.25 27.09
CA SER A 228 6.98 24.20 26.67
C SER A 228 6.08 24.77 25.58
N LEU A 229 6.09 24.15 24.41
CA LEU A 229 5.45 24.67 23.19
C LEU A 229 4.19 23.89 22.83
N ASP A 230 3.20 24.57 22.26
CA ASP A 230 2.06 23.92 21.66
C ASP A 230 2.38 23.32 20.27
N CYS A 231 1.34 22.75 19.66
CA CYS A 231 1.36 22.15 18.33
C CYS A 231 1.67 23.13 17.17
N THR A 232 1.75 24.45 17.44
CA THR A 232 2.10 25.51 16.50
C THR A 232 3.48 26.13 16.81
N ALA A 233 4.28 25.48 17.66
CA ALA A 233 5.53 26.00 18.23
C ALA A 233 5.37 27.30 19.06
N THR A 234 4.15 27.63 19.49
CA THR A 234 3.89 28.80 20.34
C THR A 234 4.12 28.43 21.81
N PRO A 235 4.86 29.23 22.60
CA PRO A 235 5.07 28.94 24.02
C PRO A 235 3.76 28.95 24.83
N VAL A 236 3.53 27.89 25.61
CA VAL A 236 2.41 27.76 26.56
C VAL A 236 2.85 27.60 28.01
N ARG A 237 4.13 27.29 28.25
CA ARG A 237 4.78 27.46 29.56
C ARG A 237 6.21 27.96 29.41
N MET A 238 6.64 28.75 30.38
CA MET A 238 8.05 29.03 30.63
C MET A 238 8.43 28.36 31.96
N VAL A 239 9.27 27.34 31.89
CA VAL A 239 9.84 26.65 33.06
C VAL A 239 11.18 27.31 33.37
N ALA A 240 11.26 28.10 34.43
CA ALA A 240 12.49 28.76 34.87
C ALA A 240 13.03 28.07 36.14
N ARG A 241 14.33 28.24 36.44
CA ARG A 241 14.94 27.68 37.68
C ARG A 241 14.34 28.25 38.98
N THR A 242 13.54 29.31 38.88
CA THR A 242 12.78 29.94 39.99
C THR A 242 11.30 29.56 40.03
N GLY A 243 10.79 28.76 39.07
CA GLY A 243 9.39 28.32 39.04
C GLY A 243 8.80 28.22 37.63
N VAL A 244 7.57 27.70 37.55
CA VAL A 244 6.84 27.49 36.29
C VAL A 244 5.81 28.61 36.08
N THR A 245 5.89 29.30 34.94
CA THR A 245 4.88 30.26 34.49
C THR A 245 4.06 29.63 33.36
N ARG A 246 2.72 29.59 33.48
CA ARG A 246 1.85 29.28 32.33
C ARG A 246 1.68 30.53 31.46
N LEU A 247 1.77 30.33 30.15
CA LEU A 247 1.58 31.35 29.13
C LEU A 247 0.27 31.02 28.40
N TYR A 248 -0.83 31.66 28.79
CA TYR A 248 -2.14 31.27 28.27
C TYR A 248 -2.27 31.51 26.77
N ARG A 249 -2.66 30.47 26.03
CA ARG A 249 -2.84 30.52 24.58
C ARG A 249 -4.12 31.25 24.19
N ASP A 250 -4.04 32.56 23.97
CA ASP A 250 -5.00 33.23 23.10
C ASP A 250 -4.64 32.97 21.62
N ALA A 251 -5.57 33.26 20.70
CA ALA A 251 -5.41 32.97 19.28
C ALA A 251 -4.21 33.67 18.63
N PHE A 252 -4.04 34.97 18.90
CA PHE A 252 -3.05 35.81 18.21
C PHE A 252 -1.80 36.08 19.06
N GLY A 253 -1.79 35.65 20.32
CA GLY A 253 -0.63 35.71 21.23
C GLY A 253 -0.45 37.07 21.93
N GLU A 254 -1.52 37.85 22.10
CA GLU A 254 -1.49 39.07 22.92
C GLU A 254 -0.96 38.81 24.34
N SER A 255 -1.26 37.65 24.93
CA SER A 255 -0.77 37.24 26.26
C SER A 255 0.76 37.27 26.36
N LEU A 256 1.45 36.81 25.31
CA LEU A 256 2.91 36.70 25.23
C LEU A 256 3.61 38.05 25.29
N LEU A 257 2.94 39.15 24.91
CA LEU A 257 3.49 40.51 24.98
C LEU A 257 3.73 41.01 26.41
N SER A 258 3.24 40.30 27.44
CA SER A 258 3.44 40.67 28.85
C SER A 258 4.71 40.10 29.48
N HIS A 259 5.40 39.17 28.81
CA HIS A 259 6.56 38.45 29.36
C HIS A 259 7.88 38.90 28.72
N ASP A 260 8.91 39.20 29.53
CA ASP A 260 10.23 39.63 29.02
C ASP A 260 11.03 38.46 28.44
N ALA A 261 11.58 38.68 27.24
CA ALA A 261 12.38 37.74 26.48
C ALA A 261 11.72 36.34 26.34
N VAL A 262 10.45 36.31 25.95
CA VAL A 262 9.69 35.10 25.57
C VAL A 262 9.33 35.16 24.07
N PRO A 263 9.44 34.06 23.30
CA PRO A 263 9.02 34.00 21.90
C PRO A 263 7.51 34.26 21.73
N GLY A 264 7.13 34.85 20.61
CA GLY A 264 5.74 35.14 20.26
C GLY A 264 5.01 33.96 19.61
N LEU A 265 3.85 34.26 19.00
CA LEU A 265 3.06 33.33 18.20
C LEU A 265 3.94 32.69 17.10
N PHE A 266 3.97 31.36 17.04
CA PHE A 266 4.82 30.57 16.14
C PHE A 266 6.33 30.85 16.27
N GLY A 267 6.78 31.34 17.42
CA GLY A 267 8.19 31.70 17.67
C GLY A 267 8.56 33.14 17.28
N ALA A 268 7.60 34.00 16.89
CA ALA A 268 7.90 35.36 16.42
C ALA A 268 8.77 36.19 17.39
N THR A 269 9.58 37.09 16.85
CA THR A 269 10.37 38.04 17.65
C THR A 269 9.45 39.10 18.27
N CYS A 270 9.19 39.01 19.58
CA CYS A 270 8.43 40.00 20.33
C CYS A 270 9.22 41.30 20.50
N TYR A 271 8.81 42.39 19.85
CA TYR A 271 9.44 43.71 20.00
C TYR A 271 8.43 44.86 19.87
N GLY A 272 8.49 45.84 20.78
CA GLY A 272 7.70 47.08 20.68
C GLY A 272 6.17 46.91 20.73
N ARG A 273 5.67 45.82 21.35
CA ARG A 273 4.27 45.35 21.34
C ARG A 273 3.79 44.73 20.01
N TYR A 274 4.71 44.36 19.14
CA TYR A 274 4.45 43.62 17.90
C TYR A 274 5.20 42.31 17.89
N MET A 275 4.72 41.37 17.07
CA MET A 275 5.40 40.12 16.75
C MET A 275 6.02 40.22 15.37
N ARG A 276 7.33 39.99 15.26
CA ARG A 276 8.08 40.14 14.02
C ARG A 276 8.53 38.78 13.50
N TYR A 277 8.12 38.48 12.28
CA TYR A 277 8.58 37.35 11.50
C TYR A 277 9.60 37.82 10.44
N ARG A 278 10.05 36.90 9.59
CA ARG A 278 10.91 37.19 8.42
C ARG A 278 10.33 38.30 7.53
N SER A 279 9.06 38.12 7.12
CA SER A 279 8.50 38.85 5.98
C SER A 279 7.30 39.75 6.32
N ARG A 280 6.66 39.53 7.48
CA ARG A 280 5.59 40.41 8.00
C ARG A 280 5.73 40.67 9.51
N VAL A 281 5.01 41.69 9.98
CA VAL A 281 4.86 42.04 11.40
C VAL A 281 3.38 41.90 11.76
N LEU A 282 3.09 41.37 12.94
CA LEU A 282 1.74 41.15 13.49
C LEU A 282 1.52 42.12 14.66
N ASP A 283 0.35 42.77 14.69
CA ASP A 283 -0.17 43.48 15.86
C ASP A 283 -1.23 42.59 16.54
N PRO A 284 -0.84 41.72 17.49
CA PRO A 284 -1.72 40.64 17.97
C PRO A 284 -2.96 41.18 18.69
N ARG A 285 -2.88 42.42 19.21
CA ARG A 285 -3.97 43.14 19.89
C ARG A 285 -5.17 43.43 18.97
N ILE A 286 -4.98 43.35 17.66
CA ILE A 286 -6.03 43.46 16.63
C ILE A 286 -6.10 42.24 15.71
N GLY A 287 -5.27 41.21 15.90
CA GLY A 287 -5.30 39.96 15.13
C GLY A 287 -4.94 40.06 13.64
N TYR A 288 -4.25 41.13 13.21
CA TYR A 288 -3.88 41.36 11.81
C TYR A 288 -2.37 41.57 11.61
N PHE A 289 -1.85 41.07 10.50
CA PHE A 289 -0.57 41.52 9.97
C PHE A 289 -0.62 43.00 9.55
N THR A 290 0.52 43.66 9.58
CA THR A 290 0.68 45.09 9.27
C THR A 290 1.02 45.36 7.80
N ALA A 291 1.03 44.33 6.97
CA ALA A 291 1.32 44.36 5.53
C ALA A 291 0.51 43.25 4.85
N PRO A 292 0.18 43.38 3.55
CA PRO A 292 -0.47 42.32 2.81
C PRO A 292 0.47 41.11 2.68
N ASP A 293 -0.13 39.96 2.37
CA ASP A 293 0.58 38.73 2.03
C ASP A 293 1.66 38.97 0.95
N PRO A 294 2.94 38.62 1.20
CA PRO A 294 3.99 38.79 0.21
C PRO A 294 3.96 37.72 -0.90
N LEU A 295 3.26 36.60 -0.70
CA LEU A 295 3.20 35.49 -1.67
C LEU A 295 2.01 35.63 -2.65
N ASP A 296 1.73 36.86 -3.05
CA ASP A 296 0.58 37.25 -3.89
C ASP A 296 0.75 36.96 -5.39
N GLY A 297 1.94 36.50 -5.81
CA GLY A 297 2.29 36.18 -7.19
C GLY A 297 2.54 37.40 -8.09
N SER A 298 2.51 38.62 -7.54
CA SER A 298 2.80 39.86 -8.26
C SER A 298 4.28 39.95 -8.67
N ALA A 299 4.67 41.06 -9.31
CA ALA A 299 6.07 41.35 -9.60
C ALA A 299 6.92 41.66 -8.34
N GLY A 300 6.28 41.87 -7.17
CA GLY A 300 6.93 42.10 -5.89
C GLY A 300 6.96 40.89 -4.96
N ASP A 301 6.54 39.72 -5.44
CA ASP A 301 6.55 38.47 -4.68
C ASP A 301 8.00 37.96 -4.48
N PRO A 302 8.46 37.72 -3.23
CA PRO A 302 9.84 37.29 -2.94
C PRO A 302 10.29 36.03 -3.71
N ARG A 303 9.35 35.16 -4.10
CA ARG A 303 9.64 33.94 -4.89
C ARG A 303 10.11 34.26 -6.32
N ARG A 304 10.06 35.53 -6.73
CA ARG A 304 10.57 36.05 -8.01
C ARG A 304 11.91 36.77 -7.92
N GLU A 305 12.48 36.99 -6.74
CA GLU A 305 13.74 37.75 -6.60
C GLU A 305 14.93 37.11 -7.37
N GLU A 306 14.85 35.80 -7.64
CA GLU A 306 15.78 35.05 -8.51
C GLU A 306 15.51 35.18 -10.03
N GLY A 307 14.56 36.01 -10.48
CA GLY A 307 14.15 36.10 -11.88
C GLY A 307 13.21 34.96 -12.34
N TYR A 308 12.34 34.48 -11.47
CA TYR A 308 11.30 33.51 -11.86
C TYR A 308 10.04 34.21 -12.39
N ASP A 309 9.90 34.28 -13.71
CA ASP A 309 8.77 34.92 -14.41
C ASP A 309 7.51 34.03 -14.55
N GLY A 310 7.55 32.78 -14.08
CA GLY A 310 6.45 31.82 -14.24
C GLY A 310 5.23 32.09 -13.36
N SER A 311 4.16 31.30 -13.55
CA SER A 311 2.99 31.31 -12.66
C SER A 311 3.36 30.74 -11.29
N LEU A 312 3.08 31.49 -10.22
CA LEU A 312 3.26 31.05 -8.84
C LEU A 312 1.93 30.54 -8.25
N PRO A 313 1.95 29.59 -7.31
CA PRO A 313 0.77 29.24 -6.52
C PRO A 313 0.46 30.38 -5.55
N VAL A 314 -0.69 31.03 -5.72
CA VAL A 314 -1.14 32.18 -4.92
C VAL A 314 -2.35 31.77 -4.09
N GLU A 315 -2.27 32.00 -2.78
CA GLU A 315 -3.41 31.86 -1.91
C GLU A 315 -4.29 33.12 -1.93
N LYS A 316 -5.61 32.95 -1.80
CA LYS A 316 -6.57 34.06 -1.71
C LYS A 316 -7.49 33.83 -0.51
N PRO A 317 -7.06 34.16 0.72
CA PRO A 317 -7.89 33.99 1.91
C PRO A 317 -9.14 34.88 1.84
N SER A 318 -10.31 34.33 2.16
CA SER A 318 -11.57 35.08 2.15
C SER A 318 -11.59 36.25 3.15
N ALA A 319 -10.92 36.07 4.29
CA ALA A 319 -10.72 37.11 5.30
C ALA A 319 -9.83 38.29 4.86
N GLY A 320 -9.10 38.16 3.74
CA GLY A 320 -8.24 39.19 3.15
C GLY A 320 -6.74 39.02 3.44
N PRO A 321 -5.84 39.69 2.69
CA PRO A 321 -4.39 39.43 2.69
C PRO A 321 -3.65 39.89 3.96
N TYR A 322 -4.35 40.41 4.97
CA TYR A 322 -3.79 40.80 6.27
C TYR A 322 -4.12 39.80 7.38
N CYS A 323 -5.01 38.82 7.16
CA CYS A 323 -5.44 37.90 8.21
C CYS A 323 -4.32 36.94 8.62
N VAL A 324 -4.30 36.55 9.90
CA VAL A 324 -3.43 35.46 10.37
C VAL A 324 -4.17 34.14 10.24
N CYS A 325 -3.63 33.19 9.48
CA CYS A 325 -4.10 31.80 9.41
C CYS A 325 -5.61 31.61 9.09
N GLN A 326 -6.20 32.42 8.19
CA GLN A 326 -7.65 32.49 7.94
C GLN A 326 -8.49 32.62 9.24
N ASN A 327 -8.00 33.39 10.20
CA ASN A 327 -8.57 33.55 11.54
C ASN A 327 -8.63 32.24 12.36
N ASN A 328 -7.79 31.25 12.06
CA ASN A 328 -7.54 30.07 12.89
C ASN A 328 -6.02 29.86 13.14
N PRO A 329 -5.34 30.78 13.84
CA PRO A 329 -3.93 30.65 14.25
C PRO A 329 -3.68 29.65 15.39
N VAL A 330 -4.66 28.81 15.75
CA VAL A 330 -4.53 27.76 16.79
C VAL A 330 -4.47 26.36 16.17
N SER A 331 -5.21 26.14 15.08
CA SER A 331 -5.16 24.90 14.27
C SER A 331 -4.32 25.04 13.00
N ARG A 332 -3.64 26.17 12.80
CA ARG A 332 -2.73 26.45 11.68
C ARG A 332 -1.57 27.37 12.09
N ALA A 333 -0.47 27.34 11.34
CA ALA A 333 0.72 28.18 11.61
C ALA A 333 1.27 28.92 10.37
N ASP A 334 1.83 30.11 10.60
CA ASP A 334 2.60 30.91 9.63
C ASP A 334 3.94 31.34 10.27
N PHE A 335 4.95 30.46 10.21
CA PHE A 335 6.24 30.65 10.90
C PHE A 335 7.10 31.80 10.34
N GLN A 336 6.86 32.25 9.11
CA GLN A 336 7.68 33.27 8.44
C GLN A 336 6.93 34.60 8.20
N GLY A 337 5.62 34.63 8.45
CA GLY A 337 4.79 35.76 8.07
C GLY A 337 4.59 35.81 6.55
N GLU A 338 4.42 34.66 5.90
CA GLU A 338 4.38 34.49 4.43
C GLU A 338 3.12 33.76 3.92
N SER A 339 2.21 33.29 4.78
CA SER A 339 0.93 32.74 4.32
C SER A 339 -0.21 33.14 5.26
N SER A 340 -1.11 33.97 4.74
CA SER A 340 -2.33 34.40 5.42
C SER A 340 -3.33 33.26 5.65
N GLY A 341 -3.24 32.14 4.92
CA GLY A 341 -3.98 30.92 5.19
C GLY A 341 -3.41 30.09 6.32
N GLY A 342 -2.08 30.05 6.46
CA GLY A 342 -1.37 29.19 7.40
C GLY A 342 -1.48 27.71 7.04
N TRP A 343 -0.44 26.95 7.37
CA TRP A 343 -0.40 25.50 7.15
C TRP A 343 -1.29 24.81 8.19
N THR A 344 -2.22 23.96 7.76
CA THR A 344 -3.09 23.19 8.67
C THR A 344 -2.26 22.24 9.53
N PHE A 345 -2.55 22.23 10.83
CA PHE A 345 -1.81 21.44 11.82
C PHE A 345 -1.73 19.93 11.49
N LEU A 346 -2.75 19.34 10.85
CA LEU A 346 -2.69 17.95 10.39
C LEU A 346 -1.64 17.70 9.29
N MET A 347 -1.29 18.70 8.46
CA MET A 347 -0.16 18.61 7.52
C MET A 347 1.16 18.60 8.32
N VAL A 348 1.28 19.50 9.31
CA VAL A 348 2.45 19.56 10.21
C VAL A 348 2.65 18.24 10.97
N LEU A 349 1.57 17.56 11.41
CA LEU A 349 1.64 16.21 11.98
C LEU A 349 1.98 15.12 10.95
N SER A 350 1.42 15.19 9.74
CA SER A 350 1.70 14.24 8.66
C SER A 350 3.19 14.20 8.34
N ASP A 351 3.83 15.37 8.24
CA ASP A 351 5.26 15.46 8.01
C ASP A 351 6.10 15.07 9.24
N LEU A 352 5.61 15.34 10.46
CA LEU A 352 6.22 14.86 11.71
C LEU A 352 6.14 13.34 11.92
N THR A 353 5.37 12.58 11.11
CA THR A 353 5.15 11.14 11.35
C THR A 353 5.23 10.19 10.14
N TRP A 354 5.10 10.64 8.88
CA TRP A 354 5.06 9.73 7.72
C TRP A 354 5.86 10.13 6.46
N SER A 355 6.22 11.41 6.23
CA SER A 355 6.92 11.85 4.98
C SER A 355 8.46 11.86 5.06
N LEU A 356 9.00 11.31 6.14
CA LEU A 356 10.31 11.57 6.72
C LEU A 356 11.53 11.29 5.81
N GLN A 357 11.37 10.56 4.70
CA GLN A 357 12.47 10.19 3.82
C GLN A 357 12.77 11.15 2.65
N ASN A 358 11.93 12.15 2.32
CA ASN A 358 12.18 12.94 1.08
C ASN A 358 11.66 14.39 0.95
N ASN A 359 10.89 15.00 1.88
CA ASN A 359 10.46 16.41 1.69
C ASN A 359 10.30 17.27 2.97
N ILE A 360 10.90 18.47 2.91
CA ILE A 360 10.35 19.78 3.35
C ILE A 360 9.92 19.99 4.83
N VAL A 361 10.19 19.08 5.77
CA VAL A 361 10.09 19.41 7.22
C VAL A 361 11.29 18.89 8.05
N GLY A 362 12.40 19.64 8.02
CA GLY A 362 13.64 19.43 8.80
C GLY A 362 13.58 19.71 10.31
N TRP A 363 12.38 19.71 10.90
CA TRP A 363 12.09 19.27 12.28
C TRP A 363 10.59 19.06 12.49
N LEU A 364 9.65 19.96 12.15
CA LEU A 364 9.57 21.44 12.20
C LEU A 364 10.64 22.33 11.52
N GLY A 365 10.93 22.17 10.23
CA GLY A 365 11.96 22.98 9.56
C GLY A 365 11.80 23.14 8.06
N TYR A 366 11.60 24.38 7.61
CA TYR A 366 12.03 24.75 6.27
C TYR A 366 12.68 26.11 6.31
N GLU A 367 13.97 26.13 6.00
CA GLU A 367 14.68 27.36 5.71
C GLU A 367 14.11 27.99 4.44
N GLY A 368 14.50 29.24 4.18
CA GLY A 368 14.00 29.97 3.04
C GLY A 368 14.18 29.22 1.72
N LEU A 369 13.29 29.55 0.79
CA LEU A 369 13.57 29.71 -0.63
C LEU A 369 15.05 29.58 -1.06
N ARG A 370 15.26 28.83 -2.16
CA ARG A 370 15.86 29.38 -3.38
C ARG A 370 17.13 30.26 -3.18
N ASP A 371 18.28 29.68 -3.55
CA ASP A 371 19.67 30.19 -3.59
C ASP A 371 20.33 30.82 -2.34
N GLY A 372 20.87 29.94 -1.47
CA GLY A 372 21.98 30.24 -0.54
C GLY A 372 21.53 30.68 0.86
N VAL A 373 22.20 30.31 1.95
CA VAL A 373 23.66 30.12 2.11
C VAL A 373 24.15 28.64 2.06
N PHE A 374 23.26 27.66 1.94
CA PHE A 374 23.56 26.21 2.12
C PHE A 374 24.31 25.52 0.96
N ALA A 375 25.57 25.92 0.74
CA ALA A 375 26.43 25.45 -0.35
C ALA A 375 27.33 24.24 0.00
N ASN A 376 26.73 23.07 0.28
CA ASN A 376 27.45 21.79 0.36
C ASN A 376 27.19 20.90 -0.87
N ASP A 377 28.26 20.40 -1.50
CA ASP A 377 28.31 19.87 -2.88
C ASP A 377 27.65 18.47 -3.07
N ARG A 378 26.35 18.33 -2.75
CA ARG A 378 25.53 17.12 -3.00
C ARG A 378 24.58 17.32 -4.20
N ALA A 379 24.58 16.35 -5.13
CA ALA A 379 23.64 16.32 -6.24
C ALA A 379 22.24 15.89 -5.76
N LYS A 380 21.20 16.69 -6.02
CA LYS A 380 19.81 16.38 -5.71
C LYS A 380 19.10 15.80 -6.94
N THR A 381 18.46 14.65 -6.80
CA THR A 381 17.51 14.09 -7.78
C THR A 381 16.09 14.24 -7.24
N PHE A 382 15.18 14.81 -8.05
CA PHE A 382 13.78 14.93 -7.66
C PHE A 382 13.06 13.58 -7.81
N GLN A 383 12.74 12.94 -6.69
CA GLN A 383 11.91 11.74 -6.65
C GLN A 383 10.52 12.14 -6.11
N HIS A 384 9.48 11.94 -6.91
CA HIS A 384 8.11 12.22 -6.49
C HIS A 384 7.59 11.04 -5.67
N ILE A 385 7.06 11.31 -4.48
CA ILE A 385 6.47 10.31 -3.58
C ILE A 385 5.08 10.81 -3.19
N ILE A 386 4.09 9.92 -3.29
CA ILE A 386 2.70 10.16 -2.92
C ILE A 386 2.41 9.33 -1.68
N ILE A 387 1.83 9.95 -0.65
CA ILE A 387 1.47 9.27 0.60
C ILE A 387 -0.03 9.44 0.83
N VAL A 388 -0.69 8.30 0.98
CA VAL A 388 -2.09 8.04 1.35
C VAL A 388 -2.03 6.72 2.15
N LYS A 389 -3.11 6.24 2.78
CA LYS A 389 -3.04 4.87 3.37
C LYS A 389 -2.65 3.84 2.30
N LYS A 390 -2.05 2.72 2.68
CA LYS A 390 -1.73 1.66 1.70
C LYS A 390 -3.00 1.16 1.02
N GLU A 391 -4.08 1.00 1.80
CA GLU A 391 -5.41 0.66 1.29
C GLU A 391 -5.97 1.73 0.34
N GLU A 392 -5.67 3.01 0.59
CA GLU A 392 -6.13 4.13 -0.25
C GLU A 392 -5.31 4.24 -1.54
N ILE A 393 -3.99 4.03 -1.50
CA ILE A 393 -3.14 3.93 -2.70
C ILE A 393 -3.57 2.75 -3.56
N GLU A 394 -3.79 1.58 -2.96
CA GLU A 394 -4.20 0.36 -3.67
C GLU A 394 -5.69 0.40 -4.11
N ASN A 395 -6.47 1.42 -3.70
CA ASN A 395 -7.80 1.75 -4.24
C ASN A 395 -7.80 2.96 -5.21
N LEU A 396 -6.78 3.83 -5.19
CA LEU A 396 -6.63 4.99 -6.10
C LEU A 396 -6.13 4.59 -7.50
N ALA A 397 -6.53 3.42 -7.98
CA ALA A 397 -6.33 2.95 -9.36
C ALA A 397 -7.29 3.65 -10.33
N ASP A 398 -7.18 4.98 -10.40
CA ASP A 398 -8.00 5.86 -11.22
C ASP A 398 -7.78 5.57 -12.71
N VAL A 399 -8.77 4.92 -13.35
CA VAL A 399 -8.71 4.47 -14.75
C VAL A 399 -8.57 5.67 -15.69
N ARG A 400 -7.37 5.86 -16.25
CA ARG A 400 -7.14 6.84 -17.32
C ARG A 400 -7.24 6.18 -18.69
N VAL A 401 -8.41 6.27 -19.31
CA VAL A 401 -8.64 5.83 -20.69
C VAL A 401 -7.90 6.78 -21.65
N PHE A 402 -7.00 6.23 -22.47
CA PHE A 402 -6.30 6.98 -23.51
C PHE A 402 -7.03 6.85 -24.86
N ALA A 403 -7.06 7.92 -25.64
CA ALA A 403 -7.55 7.87 -27.01
C ALA A 403 -6.54 7.11 -27.90
N PRO A 404 -6.94 6.05 -28.63
CA PRO A 404 -6.00 5.11 -29.25
C PRO A 404 -5.19 5.66 -30.44
N GLU A 405 -5.48 6.88 -30.90
CA GLU A 405 -4.75 7.57 -31.98
C GLU A 405 -4.09 8.89 -31.51
N GLY A 406 -4.09 9.17 -30.20
CA GLY A 406 -3.46 10.37 -29.62
C GLY A 406 -1.96 10.18 -29.33
N GLU A 407 -1.16 11.21 -29.60
CA GLU A 407 0.27 11.22 -29.25
C GLU A 407 0.45 11.26 -27.72
N PHE A 408 0.96 10.19 -27.12
CA PHE A 408 1.24 10.14 -25.68
C PHE A 408 2.54 10.88 -25.33
N VAL A 409 2.41 12.18 -25.04
CA VAL A 409 3.52 13.02 -24.56
C VAL A 409 3.39 13.22 -23.04
N PRO A 410 4.22 12.58 -22.20
CA PRO A 410 4.14 12.72 -20.74
C PRO A 410 4.49 14.16 -20.33
N THR A 411 3.58 14.81 -19.61
CA THR A 411 3.73 16.21 -19.21
C THR A 411 4.87 16.42 -18.23
N TYR A 412 5.54 17.56 -18.35
CA TYR A 412 6.69 18.02 -17.54
C TYR A 412 8.00 17.19 -17.61
N CYS A 413 7.98 15.96 -18.13
CA CYS A 413 9.17 15.11 -18.26
C CYS A 413 9.89 15.28 -19.61
N GLY A 414 11.22 15.29 -19.59
CA GLY A 414 12.05 15.10 -20.78
C GLY A 414 12.23 13.62 -21.13
N ALA A 415 12.82 13.33 -22.29
CA ALA A 415 13.10 11.95 -22.71
C ALA A 415 14.08 11.24 -21.75
N VAL A 416 13.86 9.95 -21.53
CA VAL A 416 14.71 9.11 -20.68
C VAL A 416 16.03 8.83 -21.39
N LEU A 417 17.16 8.91 -20.68
CA LEU A 417 18.47 8.57 -21.21
C LEU A 417 18.96 7.22 -20.67
N LEU A 418 19.15 6.23 -21.55
CA LEU A 418 19.86 5.00 -21.22
C LEU A 418 21.37 5.24 -21.36
N ILE A 419 22.13 4.99 -20.30
CA ILE A 419 23.58 5.17 -20.30
C ILE A 419 24.26 3.86 -19.88
N THR A 420 25.05 3.28 -20.78
CA THR A 420 25.70 1.97 -20.61
C THR A 420 27.21 2.16 -20.43
N PRO A 421 27.77 1.91 -19.23
CA PRO A 421 29.22 1.94 -19.02
C PRO A 421 29.88 0.70 -19.63
N GLU A 422 31.10 0.86 -20.14
CA GLU A 422 31.83 -0.23 -20.80
C GLU A 422 32.26 -1.31 -19.79
N ASP A 423 32.65 -0.93 -18.57
CA ASP A 423 33.10 -1.84 -17.51
C ASP A 423 31.98 -2.37 -16.58
N GLY A 424 30.72 -2.11 -16.89
CA GLY A 424 29.55 -2.67 -16.18
C GLY A 424 29.36 -2.24 -14.71
N ARG A 425 30.13 -1.28 -14.19
CA ARG A 425 30.09 -0.85 -12.77
C ARG A 425 29.29 0.46 -12.55
N PRO A 426 28.56 0.61 -11.43
CA PRO A 426 27.76 1.82 -11.14
C PRO A 426 28.59 3.11 -11.07
N PHE A 427 27.99 4.22 -11.52
CA PHE A 427 28.61 5.55 -11.47
C PHE A 427 27.57 6.68 -11.39
N LEU A 428 28.01 7.85 -10.95
CA LEU A 428 27.19 9.06 -10.82
C LEU A 428 27.41 10.03 -11.99
N LEU A 429 26.31 10.64 -12.45
CA LEU A 429 26.32 11.75 -13.39
C LEU A 429 26.50 13.08 -12.64
N ARG A 430 27.05 14.10 -13.31
CA ARG A 430 27.26 15.43 -12.73
C ARG A 430 26.97 16.53 -13.75
N GLY A 431 26.34 17.61 -13.28
CA GLY A 431 26.15 18.84 -14.04
C GLY A 431 27.48 19.44 -14.50
N ALA A 432 27.49 20.05 -15.69
CA ALA A 432 28.68 20.73 -16.20
C ALA A 432 28.89 22.07 -15.48
N ARG A 433 30.14 22.40 -15.12
CA ARG A 433 30.58 23.77 -14.84
C ARG A 433 31.41 24.24 -16.04
N GLN A 434 31.04 25.35 -16.70
CA GLN A 434 31.99 26.07 -17.54
C GLN A 434 32.83 27.05 -16.71
N LYS A 435 33.98 27.48 -17.24
CA LYS A 435 35.03 28.20 -16.52
C LYS A 435 35.68 29.20 -17.49
N GLY A 436 35.52 30.51 -17.25
CA GLY A 436 35.90 31.54 -18.25
C GLY A 436 36.39 32.88 -17.71
N SER A 437 35.65 33.53 -16.81
CA SER A 437 36.00 34.88 -16.32
C SER A 437 35.37 35.16 -14.95
N MET A 438 36.18 35.22 -13.88
CA MET A 438 35.70 35.58 -12.54
C MET A 438 35.86 37.09 -12.30
N ARG A 439 34.75 37.82 -12.37
CA ARG A 439 34.44 39.04 -11.61
C ARG A 439 32.99 39.43 -11.90
N ASP A 440 32.10 38.86 -11.10
CA ASP A 440 30.89 39.46 -10.50
C ASP A 440 30.13 38.31 -9.79
N ALA A 441 29.24 38.64 -8.85
CA ALA A 441 28.68 37.67 -7.91
C ALA A 441 27.29 37.15 -8.34
N HIS A 442 26.92 35.97 -7.84
CA HIS A 442 25.60 35.32 -7.96
C HIS A 442 25.15 34.90 -9.38
N LEU A 443 25.58 33.70 -9.81
CA LEU A 443 24.88 32.89 -10.83
C LEU A 443 25.10 31.38 -10.58
N PRO A 444 24.05 30.62 -10.24
CA PRO A 444 24.08 29.15 -10.30
C PRO A 444 23.39 28.59 -11.57
N LEU A 445 23.57 27.28 -11.79
CA LEU A 445 22.77 26.45 -12.72
C LEU A 445 22.72 26.82 -14.22
N THR A 446 23.87 26.98 -14.89
CA THR A 446 23.95 26.87 -16.36
C THR A 446 23.81 25.42 -16.86
N TRP A 447 22.58 24.88 -16.83
CA TRP A 447 22.18 23.79 -17.72
C TRP A 447 21.58 24.34 -19.00
N THR A 448 21.77 23.66 -20.13
CA THR A 448 21.10 23.98 -21.39
C THR A 448 20.36 22.76 -21.91
N ARG A 449 19.04 22.91 -22.15
CA ARG A 449 18.27 21.97 -22.97
C ARG A 449 18.52 22.29 -24.43
N TYR A 450 18.71 21.27 -25.26
CA TYR A 450 18.68 21.40 -26.72
C TYR A 450 17.34 20.83 -27.21
N GLY A 451 16.48 21.66 -27.82
CA GLY A 451 15.12 21.23 -28.19
C GLY A 451 14.15 22.37 -28.57
N GLY A 452 14.43 23.61 -28.16
CA GLY A 452 13.63 24.79 -28.54
C GLY A 452 12.53 25.17 -27.53
N PRO A 453 11.60 26.07 -27.92
CA PRO A 453 10.59 26.63 -27.01
C PRO A 453 9.48 25.62 -26.66
N ALA A 454 8.90 25.82 -25.48
CA ALA A 454 7.71 25.07 -25.05
C ALA A 454 6.49 25.35 -25.93
N LYS A 455 5.58 24.38 -26.01
CA LYS A 455 4.26 24.50 -26.66
C LYS A 455 3.16 24.10 -25.68
N PRO A 456 1.94 24.65 -25.74
CA PRO A 456 0.81 24.13 -24.99
C PRO A 456 0.50 22.67 -25.36
N VAL A 457 0.16 21.84 -24.37
CA VAL A 457 -0.26 20.43 -24.60
C VAL A 457 -1.49 20.34 -25.51
N ILE A 458 -2.42 21.28 -25.37
CA ILE A 458 -3.56 21.54 -26.26
C ILE A 458 -3.78 23.06 -26.33
N PRO A 459 -4.39 23.59 -27.41
CA PRO A 459 -4.60 25.03 -27.57
C PRO A 459 -5.31 25.66 -26.37
N GLY A 460 -4.73 26.73 -25.81
CA GLY A 460 -5.26 27.44 -24.64
C GLY A 460 -4.94 26.81 -23.27
N SER A 461 -4.32 25.63 -23.21
CA SER A 461 -3.90 25.03 -21.92
C SER A 461 -2.68 25.75 -21.33
N PRO A 462 -2.65 26.00 -19.99
CA PRO A 462 -1.48 26.55 -19.30
C PRO A 462 -0.34 25.52 -19.13
N VAL A 463 -0.51 24.28 -19.58
CA VAL A 463 0.47 23.20 -19.38
C VAL A 463 1.48 23.16 -20.55
N PRO A 464 2.80 23.36 -20.28
CA PRO A 464 3.84 23.31 -21.31
C PRO A 464 4.34 21.89 -21.61
N ALA A 465 4.54 21.61 -22.88
CA ALA A 465 5.23 20.44 -23.42
C ALA A 465 6.52 20.85 -24.15
N PHE A 466 7.53 19.98 -24.14
CA PHE A 466 8.81 20.16 -24.82
C PHE A 466 9.02 18.95 -25.76
N PRO A 467 9.01 19.13 -27.09
CA PRO A 467 8.92 17.98 -28.02
C PRO A 467 10.22 17.17 -28.16
N GLN A 468 11.39 17.71 -27.77
CA GLN A 468 12.69 17.02 -27.82
C GLN A 468 13.62 17.54 -26.71
N GLY A 469 14.59 16.72 -26.29
CA GLY A 469 15.76 17.17 -25.52
C GLY A 469 15.92 16.58 -24.11
N GLY A 470 16.67 15.48 -23.99
CA GLY A 470 17.20 14.97 -22.73
C GLY A 470 18.28 15.86 -22.07
N PHE A 471 18.70 15.50 -20.85
CA PHE A 471 19.69 16.25 -20.07
C PHE A 471 21.13 16.02 -20.55
N HIS A 472 21.80 17.06 -21.08
CA HIS A 472 23.20 16.99 -21.52
C HIS A 472 24.21 17.26 -20.40
N PHE A 473 25.23 16.39 -20.29
CA PHE A 473 26.37 16.55 -19.38
C PHE A 473 27.70 16.46 -20.16
N THR A 474 28.38 17.59 -20.35
CA THR A 474 29.49 17.72 -21.33
C THR A 474 30.87 17.33 -20.82
N THR A 475 31.09 17.19 -19.51
CA THR A 475 32.36 16.70 -18.92
C THR A 475 32.12 15.87 -17.66
N ARG A 476 32.75 14.69 -17.57
CA ARG A 476 32.58 13.73 -16.46
C ARG A 476 33.76 13.76 -15.49
N THR A 477 33.50 13.95 -14.19
CA THR A 477 34.44 13.64 -13.09
C THR A 477 33.70 13.00 -11.91
N GLY A 478 33.78 11.67 -11.83
CA GLY A 478 33.30 10.90 -10.69
C GLY A 478 34.32 10.88 -9.54
N LEU A 479 33.86 10.54 -8.34
CA LEU A 479 34.67 10.48 -7.10
C LEU A 479 35.80 9.41 -7.12
N ARG A 480 35.93 8.63 -8.20
CA ARG A 480 36.98 7.61 -8.40
C ARG A 480 37.63 7.65 -9.80
N GLY A 481 37.46 8.75 -10.54
CA GLY A 481 38.02 8.94 -11.89
C GLY A 481 36.99 8.94 -13.03
N PRO A 482 37.42 9.15 -14.29
CA PRO A 482 36.57 9.12 -15.48
C PRO A 482 36.48 7.72 -16.10
N GLN A 483 35.31 7.38 -16.67
CA GLN A 483 35.14 6.18 -17.52
C GLN A 483 34.31 6.48 -18.78
N SER A 484 34.48 5.64 -19.81
CA SER A 484 33.68 5.60 -21.02
C SER A 484 32.29 5.01 -20.77
N ALA A 485 31.30 5.50 -21.53
CA ALA A 485 29.93 4.98 -21.51
C ALA A 485 29.16 5.54 -22.71
N THR A 486 28.41 4.70 -23.41
CA THR A 486 27.46 5.13 -24.44
C THR A 486 26.21 5.73 -23.79
N CYS A 487 25.58 6.69 -24.46
CA CYS A 487 24.35 7.35 -24.02
C CYS A 487 23.36 7.33 -25.19
N THR A 488 22.12 6.91 -24.93
CA THR A 488 21.05 6.78 -25.93
C THR A 488 19.79 7.45 -25.39
N GLU A 489 19.16 8.29 -26.20
CA GLU A 489 17.86 8.88 -25.87
C GLU A 489 16.76 7.86 -26.19
N CYS A 490 16.03 7.43 -25.16
CA CYS A 490 14.94 6.48 -25.28
C CYS A 490 13.67 7.21 -25.73
N ALA A 491 13.43 7.20 -27.03
CA ALA A 491 12.12 7.53 -27.57
C ALA A 491 11.07 6.55 -27.02
N VAL A 492 9.90 7.07 -26.64
CA VAL A 492 8.72 6.22 -26.39
C VAL A 492 8.34 5.57 -27.72
N GLY A 493 8.22 4.24 -27.75
CA GLY A 493 7.85 3.52 -28.96
C GLY A 493 6.45 3.93 -29.44
N THR A 494 6.22 3.93 -30.75
CA THR A 494 4.94 4.31 -31.40
C THR A 494 3.79 3.32 -31.19
N LYS A 495 3.82 2.57 -30.08
CA LYS A 495 2.83 1.60 -29.66
C LYS A 495 2.68 1.69 -28.14
N CYS A 496 1.55 2.23 -27.68
CA CYS A 496 1.17 2.12 -26.28
C CYS A 496 1.00 0.63 -25.91
N ALA A 497 1.45 0.25 -24.71
CA ALA A 497 1.01 -1.00 -24.12
C ALA A 497 -0.47 -0.87 -23.75
N VAL A 498 -1.28 -1.85 -24.15
CA VAL A 498 -2.66 -2.00 -23.69
C VAL A 498 -2.65 -3.01 -22.55
N GLY A 499 -3.39 -2.74 -21.48
CA GLY A 499 -3.51 -3.60 -20.31
C GLY A 499 -4.89 -3.46 -19.68
N THR A 500 -5.34 -4.53 -19.02
CA THR A 500 -6.62 -4.58 -18.30
C THR A 500 -6.43 -4.37 -16.80
N LEU A 501 -7.50 -3.90 -16.15
CA LEU A 501 -7.56 -3.58 -14.73
C LEU A 501 -8.63 -4.45 -14.08
N ASP A 502 -8.21 -5.35 -13.20
CA ASP A 502 -9.04 -6.37 -12.58
C ASP A 502 -8.96 -6.31 -11.05
N LYS A 503 -10.09 -6.50 -10.38
CA LYS A 503 -10.11 -6.77 -8.93
C LYS A 503 -9.52 -8.16 -8.69
N ARG A 504 -8.47 -8.27 -7.88
CA ARG A 504 -7.82 -9.56 -7.58
C ARG A 504 -7.45 -9.65 -6.11
N PHE A 505 -7.54 -10.86 -5.58
CA PHE A 505 -7.59 -11.14 -4.16
C PHE A 505 -6.17 -11.17 -3.59
N ILE A 506 -5.96 -10.62 -2.38
CA ILE A 506 -4.64 -10.60 -1.72
C ILE A 506 -4.69 -11.20 -0.31
N ILE A 507 -3.89 -12.23 -0.09
CA ILE A 507 -3.80 -12.99 1.16
C ILE A 507 -2.48 -12.65 1.86
N GLU A 508 -2.51 -12.51 3.19
CA GLU A 508 -1.31 -12.29 4.00
C GLU A 508 -1.11 -13.48 4.97
N LEU A 509 -0.11 -14.31 4.69
CA LEU A 509 0.24 -15.47 5.51
C LEU A 509 1.22 -15.07 6.63
N GLY A 510 1.02 -15.58 7.84
CA GLY A 510 1.80 -15.23 9.03
C GLY A 510 3.22 -15.80 9.09
N THR A 511 3.72 -16.35 7.98
CA THR A 511 4.94 -17.14 7.84
C THR A 511 5.66 -16.77 6.54
N THR A 512 6.98 -16.91 6.50
CA THR A 512 7.79 -16.98 5.26
C THR A 512 8.27 -18.41 5.02
N GLY A 513 8.83 -18.69 3.84
CA GLY A 513 9.26 -20.04 3.44
C GLY A 513 8.10 -20.97 3.06
N THR A 514 6.90 -20.41 2.81
CA THR A 514 5.66 -21.14 2.46
C THR A 514 5.74 -21.96 1.17
N GLY A 515 6.79 -21.76 0.36
CA GLY A 515 7.02 -22.45 -0.91
C GLY A 515 6.02 -22.08 -2.01
N ILE A 516 5.17 -21.08 -1.81
CA ILE A 516 4.22 -20.59 -2.83
C ILE A 516 5.00 -19.75 -3.84
N ALA A 517 5.02 -20.20 -5.09
CA ALA A 517 5.60 -19.49 -6.23
C ALA A 517 4.52 -18.94 -7.16
N GLN A 518 4.89 -18.05 -8.09
CA GLN A 518 4.02 -17.67 -9.21
C GLN A 518 3.56 -18.91 -10.00
N ASP A 519 2.35 -18.84 -10.56
CA ASP A 519 1.61 -19.93 -11.23
C ASP A 519 1.29 -21.17 -10.37
N SER A 520 1.58 -21.16 -9.06
CA SER A 520 1.13 -22.23 -8.15
C SER A 520 -0.39 -22.24 -8.06
N TRP A 521 -1.01 -23.41 -8.20
CA TRP A 521 -2.42 -23.59 -7.86
C TRP A 521 -2.60 -23.63 -6.34
N LEU A 522 -3.65 -22.96 -5.86
CA LEU A 522 -3.98 -22.83 -4.44
C LEU A 522 -5.46 -23.15 -4.21
N LEU A 523 -5.74 -23.97 -3.20
CA LEU A 523 -7.06 -24.12 -2.60
C LEU A 523 -7.19 -23.11 -1.45
N LEU A 524 -8.24 -22.31 -1.52
CA LEU A 524 -8.66 -21.34 -0.52
C LEU A 524 -9.93 -21.85 0.16
N THR A 525 -9.92 -21.95 1.48
CA THR A 525 -11.10 -22.32 2.28
C THR A 525 -11.24 -21.43 3.49
N ASP A 526 -12.46 -20.95 3.78
CA ASP A 526 -12.72 -20.03 4.89
C ASP A 526 -13.54 -20.66 6.03
N THR A 527 -13.73 -19.92 7.13
CA THR A 527 -14.41 -20.43 8.33
C THR A 527 -15.94 -20.44 8.28
N VAL A 528 -16.57 -20.00 7.17
CA VAL A 528 -18.03 -20.02 6.97
C VAL A 528 -18.47 -20.93 5.81
N GLY A 529 -17.54 -21.66 5.20
CA GLY A 529 -17.81 -22.63 4.13
C GLY A 529 -17.41 -22.15 2.73
N GLY A 530 -16.77 -20.99 2.60
CA GLY A 530 -16.23 -20.51 1.34
C GLY A 530 -15.15 -21.45 0.79
N TYR A 531 -15.19 -21.68 -0.54
CA TYR A 531 -14.32 -22.62 -1.24
C TYR A 531 -13.95 -22.03 -2.62
N ALA A 532 -12.66 -21.91 -2.91
CA ALA A 532 -12.16 -21.41 -4.20
C ALA A 532 -10.83 -22.08 -4.58
N ILE A 533 -10.60 -22.30 -5.88
CA ILE A 533 -9.33 -22.74 -6.45
C ILE A 533 -8.81 -21.59 -7.32
N ALA A 534 -7.59 -21.13 -7.04
CA ALA A 534 -7.02 -19.93 -7.61
C ALA A 534 -5.56 -20.16 -8.02
N LYS A 535 -5.05 -19.37 -8.96
CA LYS A 535 -3.60 -19.31 -9.25
C LYS A 535 -2.91 -18.23 -8.44
N ALA A 536 -1.70 -18.48 -7.96
CA ALA A 536 -0.82 -17.44 -7.42
C ALA A 536 -0.23 -16.58 -8.56
N LEU A 537 -0.63 -15.31 -8.65
CA LEU A 537 -0.13 -14.38 -9.67
C LEU A 537 1.21 -13.75 -9.28
N SER A 538 1.43 -13.49 -8.00
CA SER A 538 2.70 -12.98 -7.49
C SER A 538 2.84 -13.25 -5.99
N PHE A 539 4.05 -13.51 -5.53
CA PHE A 539 4.41 -13.65 -4.12
C PHE A 539 5.41 -12.55 -3.71
N GLU A 540 5.31 -12.07 -2.47
CA GLU A 540 6.22 -11.10 -1.87
C GLU A 540 6.46 -11.53 -0.41
N GLU A 541 7.72 -11.79 -0.02
CA GLU A 541 8.09 -12.04 1.37
C GLU A 541 8.58 -10.76 2.03
N ARG A 542 7.97 -10.38 3.15
CA ARG A 542 8.22 -9.10 3.81
C ARG A 542 7.84 -9.16 5.29
N ASP A 543 8.64 -8.53 6.15
CA ASP A 543 8.34 -8.30 7.58
C ASP A 543 7.91 -9.60 8.35
N GLY A 544 8.48 -10.75 7.96
CA GLY A 544 8.19 -12.07 8.54
C GLY A 544 6.96 -12.80 7.98
N LYS A 545 6.37 -12.28 6.89
CA LYS A 545 5.12 -12.77 6.27
C LYS A 545 5.28 -13.02 4.77
N THR A 546 4.41 -13.84 4.18
CA THR A 546 4.23 -13.96 2.72
C THR A 546 2.93 -13.27 2.30
N ARG A 547 3.01 -12.26 1.44
CA ARG A 547 1.87 -11.67 0.71
C ARG A 547 1.70 -12.40 -0.61
N VAL A 548 0.52 -12.98 -0.86
CA VAL A 548 0.19 -13.69 -2.11
C VAL A 548 -0.94 -12.95 -2.81
N ARG A 549 -0.71 -12.52 -4.06
CA ARG A 549 -1.79 -12.12 -4.97
C ARG A 549 -2.29 -13.36 -5.70
N VAL A 550 -3.60 -13.55 -5.77
CA VAL A 550 -4.21 -14.70 -6.43
C VAL A 550 -5.25 -14.30 -7.47
N ASP A 551 -5.34 -15.09 -8.52
CA ASP A 551 -6.37 -14.97 -9.54
C ASP A 551 -7.65 -15.65 -9.07
N THR A 552 -8.66 -14.85 -8.72
CA THR A 552 -10.02 -15.36 -8.52
C THR A 552 -11.05 -14.30 -8.90
N THR A 553 -11.94 -14.75 -9.78
CA THR A 553 -13.33 -14.31 -9.92
C THR A 553 -14.28 -15.43 -9.47
N GLU A 554 -13.74 -16.44 -8.77
CA GLU A 554 -14.33 -17.75 -8.52
C GLU A 554 -14.48 -18.03 -7.03
N GLY A 555 -15.66 -18.50 -6.64
CA GLY A 555 -15.99 -18.88 -5.26
C GLY A 555 -16.28 -17.71 -4.33
N THR A 556 -17.11 -17.96 -3.31
CA THR A 556 -17.46 -16.95 -2.30
C THR A 556 -16.58 -17.12 -1.07
N ILE A 557 -15.47 -16.36 -1.01
CA ILE A 557 -14.70 -16.19 0.23
C ILE A 557 -15.27 -14.98 0.98
N ALA A 558 -15.79 -15.21 2.19
CA ALA A 558 -16.58 -14.25 2.96
C ALA A 558 -16.06 -13.99 4.38
N ALA A 559 -15.25 -14.88 4.95
CA ALA A 559 -14.65 -14.67 6.28
C ALA A 559 -13.31 -13.91 6.24
N ASN A 560 -12.97 -13.26 7.36
CA ASN A 560 -11.74 -12.47 7.53
C ASN A 560 -10.44 -13.31 7.62
N SER A 561 -10.53 -14.64 7.55
CA SER A 561 -9.42 -15.57 7.69
C SER A 561 -9.58 -16.73 6.71
N VAL A 562 -8.51 -17.07 6.02
CA VAL A 562 -8.48 -18.07 4.95
C VAL A 562 -7.37 -19.08 5.24
N SER A 563 -7.69 -20.37 5.10
CA SER A 563 -6.66 -21.41 4.99
C SER A 563 -6.26 -21.56 3.53
N VAL A 564 -4.96 -21.59 3.28
CA VAL A 564 -4.35 -21.73 1.95
C VAL A 564 -3.62 -23.07 1.91
N ARG A 565 -3.89 -23.84 0.87
CA ARG A 565 -3.16 -25.09 0.56
C ARG A 565 -2.65 -25.03 -0.87
N ARG A 566 -1.38 -25.40 -1.09
CA ARG A 566 -0.88 -25.67 -2.44
C ARG A 566 -1.60 -26.88 -3.05
N LEU A 567 -1.79 -26.83 -4.36
CA LEU A 567 -2.38 -27.88 -5.17
C LEU A 567 -1.44 -28.30 -6.29
N THR A 568 -1.34 -29.61 -6.50
CA THR A 568 -0.75 -30.16 -7.73
C THR A 568 -1.89 -30.48 -8.70
N SER A 569 -1.87 -29.94 -9.93
CA SER A 569 -2.81 -30.39 -10.97
C SER A 569 -2.42 -31.79 -11.44
N ARG A 570 -3.41 -32.66 -11.64
CA ARG A 570 -3.23 -34.03 -12.13
C ARG A 570 -3.67 -34.21 -13.59
N GLY A 571 -4.44 -33.27 -14.12
CA GLY A 571 -4.89 -33.24 -15.50
C GLY A 571 -6.24 -32.55 -15.68
N THR A 572 -6.68 -32.51 -16.93
CA THR A 572 -7.98 -31.97 -17.37
C THR A 572 -8.62 -32.98 -18.32
N GLU A 573 -9.93 -33.21 -18.18
CA GLU A 573 -10.73 -33.94 -19.19
C GLU A 573 -12.16 -33.39 -19.25
N ASP A 574 -12.85 -33.63 -20.37
CA ASP A 574 -14.23 -33.18 -20.56
C ASP A 574 -15.21 -34.32 -20.20
N LEU A 575 -16.02 -34.11 -19.17
CA LEU A 575 -17.01 -35.07 -18.68
C LEU A 575 -18.45 -34.60 -19.01
N PRO A 576 -19.34 -35.49 -19.49
CA PRO A 576 -20.75 -35.15 -19.66
C PRO A 576 -21.43 -34.82 -18.32
N ARG A 577 -22.61 -34.21 -18.39
CA ARG A 577 -23.45 -33.98 -17.20
C ARG A 577 -24.20 -35.27 -16.84
N GLY A 578 -24.16 -35.64 -15.57
CA GLY A 578 -24.93 -36.75 -15.04
C GLY A 578 -26.41 -36.40 -14.86
N ALA A 579 -27.20 -37.36 -14.36
CA ALA A 579 -28.64 -37.21 -14.20
C ALA A 579 -29.07 -36.25 -13.07
N GLN A 580 -28.15 -35.80 -12.21
CA GLN A 580 -28.42 -34.86 -11.10
C GLN A 580 -27.69 -33.52 -11.30
N PRO A 581 -28.22 -32.40 -10.76
CA PRO A 581 -27.60 -31.08 -10.91
C PRO A 581 -26.18 -30.97 -10.31
N ASP A 582 -25.80 -31.84 -9.37
CA ASP A 582 -24.49 -31.95 -8.74
C ASP A 582 -23.68 -33.18 -9.22
N ALA A 583 -23.97 -33.72 -10.40
CA ALA A 583 -23.32 -34.93 -10.94
C ALA A 583 -22.66 -34.73 -12.32
N LEU A 584 -21.42 -35.21 -12.46
CA LEU A 584 -20.72 -35.41 -13.74
C LEU A 584 -20.75 -36.90 -14.10
N ASP A 585 -21.06 -37.25 -15.34
CA ASP A 585 -20.94 -38.63 -15.84
C ASP A 585 -19.46 -38.98 -16.01
N CYS A 586 -19.03 -40.08 -15.39
CA CYS A 586 -17.65 -40.57 -15.46
C CYS A 586 -17.51 -41.97 -16.05
N ALA A 587 -18.57 -42.56 -16.63
CA ALA A 587 -18.52 -43.90 -17.21
C ALA A 587 -17.56 -44.03 -18.41
N ALA A 588 -17.18 -42.90 -19.03
CA ALA A 588 -16.18 -42.80 -20.09
C ALA A 588 -14.93 -41.98 -19.67
N ALA A 589 -14.72 -41.73 -18.37
CA ALA A 589 -13.58 -40.97 -17.87
C ALA A 589 -12.25 -41.67 -18.23
N THR A 590 -11.32 -40.88 -18.76
CA THR A 590 -9.97 -41.35 -19.14
C THR A 590 -9.03 -41.39 -17.94
N GLN A 591 -9.34 -40.62 -16.88
CA GLN A 591 -8.47 -40.42 -15.73
C GLN A 591 -8.90 -41.24 -14.49
N ASN A 592 -8.13 -42.28 -14.17
CA ASN A 592 -8.42 -43.18 -13.04
C ASN A 592 -7.92 -42.65 -11.67
N TYR A 593 -7.76 -41.32 -11.51
CA TYR A 593 -7.13 -40.73 -10.31
C TYR A 593 -8.10 -40.12 -9.28
N TYR A 594 -9.41 -40.07 -9.55
CA TYR A 594 -10.37 -39.42 -8.68
C TYR A 594 -10.53 -40.12 -7.32
N SER A 595 -10.64 -39.33 -6.25
CA SER A 595 -10.89 -39.77 -4.87
C SER A 595 -11.80 -38.78 -4.13
N VAL A 596 -12.51 -39.26 -3.11
CA VAL A 596 -13.43 -38.42 -2.32
C VAL A 596 -12.66 -37.34 -1.57
N ASN A 597 -13.22 -36.12 -1.54
CA ASN A 597 -12.61 -34.85 -1.10
C ASN A 597 -11.57 -34.22 -2.04
N ASP A 598 -11.29 -34.79 -3.23
CA ASP A 598 -10.40 -34.14 -4.20
C ASP A 598 -10.97 -32.78 -4.66
N PRO A 599 -10.15 -31.72 -4.77
CA PRO A 599 -10.57 -30.44 -5.35
C PRO A 599 -10.74 -30.58 -6.86
N LEU A 600 -11.84 -30.04 -7.38
CA LEU A 600 -12.15 -29.92 -8.80
C LEU A 600 -12.39 -28.46 -9.16
N ARG A 601 -11.85 -28.03 -10.32
CA ARG A 601 -12.25 -26.78 -10.98
C ARG A 601 -12.95 -27.15 -12.28
N ILE A 602 -14.22 -26.79 -12.38
CA ILE A 602 -15.15 -27.28 -13.42
C ILE A 602 -15.61 -26.09 -14.25
N THR A 603 -15.31 -26.10 -15.55
CA THR A 603 -15.70 -25.05 -16.50
C THR A 603 -16.81 -25.55 -17.42
N ALA A 604 -17.91 -24.83 -17.53
CA ALA A 604 -18.98 -25.11 -18.49
C ALA A 604 -19.66 -23.81 -18.94
N ASP A 605 -19.89 -23.65 -20.25
CA ASP A 605 -20.60 -22.52 -20.85
C ASP A 605 -20.09 -21.12 -20.38
N ASN A 606 -18.77 -21.01 -20.20
CA ASN A 606 -18.00 -19.86 -19.67
C ASN A 606 -18.16 -19.55 -18.17
N ALA A 607 -18.92 -20.35 -17.42
CA ALA A 607 -18.95 -20.30 -15.96
C ALA A 607 -17.97 -21.33 -15.36
N VAL A 608 -17.32 -20.97 -14.25
CA VAL A 608 -16.36 -21.84 -13.55
C VAL A 608 -16.81 -22.07 -12.10
N LEU A 609 -16.73 -23.33 -11.65
CA LEU A 609 -17.03 -23.78 -10.30
C LEU A 609 -15.79 -24.41 -9.68
N SER A 610 -15.35 -23.84 -8.55
CA SER A 610 -14.43 -24.49 -7.62
C SER A 610 -15.22 -25.33 -6.61
N THR A 611 -14.94 -26.62 -6.50
CA THR A 611 -15.68 -27.55 -5.62
C THR A 611 -14.82 -28.75 -5.21
N SER A 612 -15.39 -29.72 -4.49
CA SER A 612 -14.75 -31.00 -4.21
C SER A 612 -15.67 -32.19 -4.46
N ILE A 613 -15.08 -33.36 -4.70
CA ILE A 613 -15.81 -34.64 -4.76
C ILE A 613 -16.41 -34.95 -3.39
N LYS A 614 -17.74 -35.07 -3.34
CA LYS A 614 -18.56 -35.39 -2.15
C LYS A 614 -18.77 -36.90 -2.03
N SER A 615 -19.07 -37.55 -3.15
CA SER A 615 -19.14 -39.00 -3.31
C SER A 615 -18.92 -39.37 -4.77
N PHE A 616 -18.73 -40.66 -5.02
CA PHE A 616 -19.09 -41.25 -6.31
C PHE A 616 -20.45 -41.89 -6.15
N ASP A 617 -21.22 -41.97 -7.22
CA ASP A 617 -22.42 -42.81 -7.32
C ASP A 617 -22.26 -43.74 -8.52
N THR A 618 -22.79 -44.96 -8.43
CA THR A 618 -22.73 -45.95 -9.51
C THR A 618 -23.98 -46.81 -9.49
N GLU A 619 -24.60 -46.93 -10.66
CA GLU A 619 -25.69 -47.87 -10.89
C GLU A 619 -25.15 -49.28 -11.09
N MET A 620 -25.71 -50.25 -10.38
CA MET A 620 -25.42 -51.67 -10.53
C MET A 620 -26.73 -52.42 -10.77
N THR A 621 -26.70 -53.34 -11.73
CA THR A 621 -27.76 -54.34 -11.89
C THR A 621 -27.24 -55.71 -11.44
N VAL A 622 -27.99 -56.33 -10.53
CA VAL A 622 -27.78 -57.70 -10.07
C VAL A 622 -28.80 -58.65 -10.70
N ASP A 623 -28.56 -59.95 -10.56
CA ASP A 623 -29.44 -61.00 -11.06
C ASP A 623 -30.76 -61.17 -10.29
N ALA A 624 -30.85 -60.71 -9.03
CA ALA A 624 -32.10 -60.61 -8.27
C ALA A 624 -32.05 -59.54 -7.17
N ALA A 625 -33.20 -58.96 -6.83
CA ALA A 625 -33.34 -58.00 -5.73
C ALA A 625 -32.81 -58.55 -4.38
N LEU A 626 -32.53 -57.63 -3.45
CA LEU A 626 -32.16 -58.01 -2.08
C LEU A 626 -33.40 -58.48 -1.28
N PRO A 627 -33.21 -59.32 -0.25
CA PRO A 627 -34.25 -59.63 0.71
C PRO A 627 -34.85 -58.37 1.35
N GLY A 628 -36.18 -58.32 1.48
CA GLY A 628 -36.92 -57.16 1.98
C GLY A 628 -36.82 -56.90 3.49
N ASP A 629 -35.94 -57.62 4.21
CA ASP A 629 -35.71 -57.47 5.64
C ASP A 629 -34.47 -56.59 5.96
N PHE A 630 -33.68 -56.21 4.96
CA PHE A 630 -32.64 -55.19 5.11
C PHE A 630 -33.27 -53.86 5.57
N SER A 631 -32.61 -53.14 6.48
CA SER A 631 -33.21 -52.07 7.28
C SER A 631 -32.29 -50.88 7.58
N GLY A 632 -30.97 -51.05 7.50
CA GLY A 632 -29.97 -49.99 7.63
C GLY A 632 -29.11 -49.81 6.38
N THR A 633 -28.11 -48.93 6.48
CA THR A 633 -27.07 -48.75 5.45
C THR A 633 -26.47 -50.09 5.07
N VAL A 634 -26.42 -50.39 3.77
CA VAL A 634 -25.88 -51.66 3.27
C VAL A 634 -24.45 -51.44 2.80
N THR A 635 -23.50 -52.21 3.32
CA THR A 635 -22.13 -52.27 2.81
C THR A 635 -22.04 -53.31 1.70
N LEU A 636 -21.37 -52.96 0.60
CA LEU A 636 -21.09 -53.83 -0.53
C LEU A 636 -19.61 -54.25 -0.52
N THR A 637 -19.35 -55.50 -0.83
CA THR A 637 -17.99 -56.06 -0.91
C THR A 637 -17.90 -57.03 -2.09
N THR A 638 -16.90 -56.86 -2.94
CA THR A 638 -16.61 -57.81 -4.02
C THR A 638 -16.36 -59.20 -3.45
N ALA A 639 -16.91 -60.25 -4.07
CA ALA A 639 -16.66 -61.63 -3.70
C ALA A 639 -16.02 -62.39 -4.87
N GLN A 640 -15.09 -63.29 -4.57
CA GLN A 640 -14.39 -64.12 -5.55
C GLN A 640 -14.55 -65.61 -5.22
N ALA A 641 -14.58 -66.45 -6.25
CA ALA A 641 -14.57 -67.89 -6.09
C ALA A 641 -13.19 -68.36 -5.60
N SER A 642 -13.11 -69.13 -4.51
CA SER A 642 -11.85 -69.62 -3.92
C SER A 642 -11.68 -71.13 -4.03
N GLU A 643 -12.55 -71.88 -3.35
CA GLU A 643 -12.39 -73.31 -3.07
C GLU A 643 -13.43 -74.11 -3.85
N GLY A 644 -12.99 -75.22 -4.46
CA GLY A 644 -13.73 -76.02 -5.43
C GLY A 644 -13.10 -75.95 -6.82
N PRO A 645 -13.75 -76.46 -7.88
CA PRO A 645 -15.15 -76.90 -7.91
C PRO A 645 -15.42 -78.16 -7.08
N PHE A 646 -16.60 -78.20 -6.47
CA PHE A 646 -17.21 -79.36 -5.81
C PHE A 646 -18.53 -79.71 -6.50
N GLU A 647 -19.06 -80.91 -6.21
CA GLU A 647 -20.33 -81.39 -6.79
C GLU A 647 -21.54 -81.06 -5.90
N ALA A 648 -22.66 -80.78 -6.55
CA ALA A 648 -24.00 -80.69 -5.95
C ALA A 648 -25.06 -80.99 -7.03
N LYS A 649 -26.34 -80.95 -6.65
CA LYS A 649 -27.48 -80.97 -7.60
C LYS A 649 -28.65 -80.10 -7.13
N VAL A 650 -29.48 -79.68 -8.08
CA VAL A 650 -30.77 -79.02 -7.78
C VAL A 650 -31.68 -80.02 -7.07
N SER A 651 -32.21 -79.67 -5.90
CA SER A 651 -33.16 -80.53 -5.17
C SER A 651 -34.57 -80.43 -5.76
N ALA A 652 -35.39 -81.46 -5.55
CA ALA A 652 -36.84 -81.38 -5.78
C ALA A 652 -37.55 -80.53 -4.69
N THR A 653 -36.88 -80.26 -3.57
CA THR A 653 -37.35 -79.37 -2.51
C THR A 653 -37.04 -77.91 -2.89
N ALA A 654 -38.04 -77.02 -2.80
CA ALA A 654 -37.86 -75.60 -3.09
C ALA A 654 -36.75 -74.96 -2.24
N ASN A 655 -36.04 -73.98 -2.82
CA ASN A 655 -34.93 -73.26 -2.17
C ASN A 655 -33.87 -74.18 -1.52
N THR A 656 -33.63 -75.37 -2.09
CA THR A 656 -32.72 -76.38 -1.52
C THR A 656 -31.71 -76.87 -2.56
N LEU A 657 -30.45 -76.99 -2.17
CA LEU A 657 -29.41 -77.70 -2.92
C LEU A 657 -28.96 -78.95 -2.16
N SER A 658 -28.72 -80.04 -2.89
CA SER A 658 -28.23 -81.31 -2.34
C SER A 658 -26.75 -81.48 -2.67
N PHE A 659 -25.88 -81.46 -1.66
CA PHE A 659 -24.42 -81.50 -1.79
C PHE A 659 -23.94 -82.96 -1.85
N VAL A 660 -24.26 -83.59 -2.97
CA VAL A 660 -23.87 -84.96 -3.33
C VAL A 660 -23.18 -84.98 -4.69
N LYS A 661 -22.34 -85.99 -4.89
CA LYS A 661 -21.72 -86.29 -6.18
C LYS A 661 -22.69 -86.98 -7.14
N ALA A 662 -22.27 -87.15 -8.39
CA ALA A 662 -23.00 -87.92 -9.41
C ALA A 662 -23.31 -89.38 -9.01
N ASP A 663 -22.55 -89.99 -8.09
CA ASP A 663 -22.80 -91.34 -7.55
C ASP A 663 -23.77 -91.36 -6.34
N GLY A 664 -24.26 -90.19 -5.90
CA GLY A 664 -25.13 -90.04 -4.72
C GLY A 664 -24.39 -90.03 -3.38
N SER A 665 -23.06 -90.21 -3.35
CA SER A 665 -22.27 -90.03 -2.13
C SER A 665 -22.15 -88.54 -1.75
N PRO A 666 -21.92 -88.21 -0.46
CA PRO A 666 -21.72 -86.82 -0.06
C PRO A 666 -20.57 -86.12 -0.82
N SER A 667 -20.76 -84.84 -1.10
CA SER A 667 -19.70 -83.94 -1.58
C SER A 667 -18.51 -83.95 -0.59
N PRO A 668 -17.24 -83.83 -1.05
CA PRO A 668 -16.07 -83.74 -0.18
C PRO A 668 -16.10 -82.57 0.83
N THR A 669 -16.95 -81.58 0.59
CA THR A 669 -17.27 -80.50 1.52
C THR A 669 -18.74 -80.13 1.36
N ILE A 670 -19.41 -79.80 2.46
CA ILE A 670 -20.81 -79.35 2.48
C ILE A 670 -20.81 -78.00 3.22
N PRO A 671 -21.31 -76.92 2.63
CA PRO A 671 -21.18 -75.58 3.21
C PRO A 671 -22.07 -75.40 4.46
N ASP A 672 -21.61 -74.59 5.40
CA ASP A 672 -22.30 -74.31 6.66
C ASP A 672 -23.22 -73.07 6.58
N THR A 673 -24.05 -72.90 7.60
CA THR A 673 -25.05 -71.82 7.63
C THR A 673 -24.39 -70.45 7.69
N GLY A 674 -24.76 -69.57 6.75
CA GLY A 674 -24.16 -68.24 6.59
C GLY A 674 -23.01 -68.18 5.57
N GLU A 675 -22.55 -69.30 5.02
CA GLU A 675 -21.57 -69.30 3.93
C GLU A 675 -22.17 -68.87 2.59
N PHE A 676 -21.30 -68.43 1.67
CA PHE A 676 -21.64 -67.96 0.33
C PHE A 676 -20.96 -68.85 -0.71
N LEU A 677 -21.64 -69.13 -1.82
CA LEU A 677 -21.14 -69.94 -2.92
C LEU A 677 -21.64 -69.43 -4.27
N VAL A 678 -21.01 -69.88 -5.35
CA VAL A 678 -21.55 -69.80 -6.72
C VAL A 678 -21.82 -71.21 -7.22
N ALA A 679 -23.03 -71.45 -7.72
CA ALA A 679 -23.43 -72.69 -8.36
C ALA A 679 -23.49 -72.50 -9.88
N ILE A 680 -22.96 -73.47 -10.63
CA ILE A 680 -22.75 -73.44 -12.07
C ILE A 680 -23.38 -74.69 -12.68
N SER A 681 -24.26 -74.49 -13.66
CA SER A 681 -24.84 -75.53 -14.50
C SER A 681 -24.21 -75.47 -15.89
N ALA A 682 -24.17 -76.61 -16.60
CA ALA A 682 -23.63 -76.66 -17.96
C ALA A 682 -24.47 -75.88 -19.00
N THR A 683 -25.70 -75.48 -18.66
CA THR A 683 -26.67 -74.86 -19.57
C THR A 683 -27.27 -73.55 -19.07
N ALA A 684 -26.85 -73.04 -17.91
CA ALA A 684 -27.44 -71.85 -17.28
C ALA A 684 -26.39 -70.93 -16.65
N THR A 685 -26.75 -69.66 -16.46
CA THR A 685 -25.89 -68.62 -15.88
C THR A 685 -25.49 -68.96 -14.43
N PRO A 686 -24.23 -68.74 -14.02
CA PRO A 686 -23.78 -68.95 -12.63
C PRO A 686 -24.59 -68.15 -11.60
N LEU A 687 -25.12 -68.84 -10.60
CA LEU A 687 -26.01 -68.29 -9.58
C LEU A 687 -25.27 -68.22 -8.23
N ALA A 688 -25.04 -67.00 -7.73
CA ALA A 688 -24.53 -66.80 -6.38
C ALA A 688 -25.62 -67.13 -5.33
N LEU A 689 -25.27 -67.81 -4.24
CA LEU A 689 -26.21 -68.25 -3.21
C LEU A 689 -25.59 -68.12 -1.82
N LYS A 690 -26.41 -67.77 -0.83
CA LYS A 690 -26.08 -67.88 0.60
C LYS A 690 -26.79 -69.10 1.20
N ILE A 691 -26.09 -69.86 2.03
CA ILE A 691 -26.71 -70.91 2.84
C ILE A 691 -27.54 -70.27 3.97
N SER A 692 -28.85 -70.49 3.94
CA SER A 692 -29.80 -69.97 4.93
C SER A 692 -30.03 -70.94 6.10
N GLY A 693 -29.77 -72.25 5.92
CA GLY A 693 -29.85 -73.25 6.98
C GLY A 693 -29.59 -74.69 6.51
N PRO A 694 -29.61 -75.68 7.43
CA PRO A 694 -29.63 -77.10 7.07
C PRO A 694 -30.93 -77.47 6.35
N GLY A 695 -30.85 -78.37 5.36
CA GLY A 695 -32.01 -78.95 4.69
C GLY A 695 -32.58 -80.17 5.44
N ALA A 696 -33.48 -80.91 4.78
CA ALA A 696 -34.14 -82.08 5.38
C ALA A 696 -33.21 -83.30 5.51
N ALA A 697 -32.29 -83.50 4.56
CA ALA A 697 -31.20 -84.47 4.67
C ALA A 697 -29.89 -83.81 5.14
N ALA A 698 -28.98 -84.58 5.72
CA ALA A 698 -27.68 -84.07 6.21
C ALA A 698 -26.80 -83.46 5.10
N THR A 699 -26.98 -83.90 3.85
CA THR A 699 -26.35 -83.37 2.63
C THR A 699 -27.07 -82.17 2.02
N ASP A 700 -28.28 -81.85 2.47
CA ASP A 700 -29.06 -80.75 1.91
C ASP A 700 -28.79 -79.44 2.66
N ARG A 701 -28.87 -78.33 1.94
CA ARG A 701 -28.87 -76.99 2.54
C ARG A 701 -29.96 -76.13 1.92
N LEU A 702 -30.63 -75.36 2.76
CA LEU A 702 -31.51 -74.27 2.35
C LEU A 702 -30.64 -73.11 1.86
N VAL A 703 -31.10 -72.46 0.79
CA VAL A 703 -30.44 -71.28 0.19
C VAL A 703 -31.34 -70.04 0.30
N ASP A 704 -30.79 -68.85 0.02
CA ASP A 704 -31.50 -67.56 0.16
C ASP A 704 -32.45 -67.21 -1.01
N ARG A 705 -32.44 -68.00 -2.09
CA ARG A 705 -33.30 -67.84 -3.27
C ARG A 705 -33.44 -69.14 -4.07
N ASP A 706 -34.40 -69.18 -4.98
CA ASP A 706 -34.72 -70.38 -5.77
C ASP A 706 -33.60 -70.77 -6.74
N PRO A 707 -33.04 -72.01 -6.65
CA PRO A 707 -32.04 -72.51 -7.58
C PRO A 707 -32.61 -73.07 -8.90
N SER A 708 -33.94 -73.11 -9.10
CA SER A 708 -34.57 -73.72 -10.29
C SER A 708 -34.09 -73.17 -11.63
N GLY A 709 -33.62 -71.92 -11.67
CA GLY A 709 -32.99 -71.30 -12.85
C GLY A 709 -31.71 -71.98 -13.33
N LEU A 710 -31.09 -72.85 -12.52
CA LEU A 710 -29.93 -73.67 -12.91
C LEU A 710 -30.33 -74.93 -13.69
N GLY A 711 -31.59 -75.34 -13.61
CA GLY A 711 -32.14 -76.55 -14.25
C GLY A 711 -33.24 -77.22 -13.41
N PRO A 712 -33.94 -78.23 -13.96
CA PRO A 712 -34.89 -79.04 -13.20
C PRO A 712 -34.22 -79.81 -12.05
N ALA A 713 -35.03 -80.40 -11.17
CA ALA A 713 -34.55 -81.29 -10.11
C ALA A 713 -33.60 -82.38 -10.64
N ASP A 714 -32.62 -82.76 -9.83
CA ASP A 714 -31.51 -83.65 -10.16
C ASP A 714 -30.52 -83.15 -11.23
N THR A 715 -30.65 -81.90 -11.73
CA THR A 715 -29.61 -81.27 -12.58
C THR A 715 -28.27 -81.22 -11.84
N PRO A 716 -27.18 -81.81 -12.37
CA PRO A 716 -25.85 -81.74 -11.77
C PRO A 716 -25.29 -80.31 -11.79
N LEU A 717 -24.68 -79.92 -10.69
CA LEU A 717 -24.08 -78.60 -10.49
C LEU A 717 -22.61 -78.74 -10.07
N SER A 718 -21.79 -77.86 -10.62
CA SER A 718 -20.44 -77.54 -10.11
C SER A 718 -20.55 -76.31 -9.23
N TRP A 719 -19.93 -76.28 -8.05
CA TRP A 719 -19.99 -75.11 -7.17
C TRP A 719 -18.65 -74.76 -6.52
N GLN A 720 -18.47 -73.49 -6.18
CA GLN A 720 -17.29 -72.98 -5.49
C GLN A 720 -17.69 -72.02 -4.37
N PHE A 721 -16.90 -71.96 -3.30
CA PHE A 721 -17.10 -70.97 -2.24
C PHE A 721 -16.82 -69.55 -2.73
N LEU A 722 -17.68 -68.60 -2.36
CA LEU A 722 -17.47 -67.17 -2.56
C LEU A 722 -16.92 -66.54 -1.27
N ARG A 723 -15.69 -66.02 -1.33
CA ARG A 723 -15.04 -65.33 -0.20
C ARG A 723 -14.98 -63.82 -0.51
N PRO A 724 -15.33 -62.93 0.43
CA PRO A 724 -15.19 -61.49 0.23
C PRO A 724 -13.74 -61.06 0.09
N VAL A 725 -13.47 -60.14 -0.84
CA VAL A 725 -12.21 -59.39 -0.91
C VAL A 725 -12.16 -58.40 0.27
N ALA A 726 -10.96 -58.07 0.78
CA ALA A 726 -10.82 -57.27 2.00
C ALA A 726 -11.36 -55.84 1.89
N ASP A 727 -11.24 -55.20 0.71
CA ASP A 727 -11.68 -53.83 0.49
C ASP A 727 -13.19 -53.75 0.19
N PRO A 728 -13.96 -52.89 0.89
CA PRO A 728 -15.36 -52.66 0.56
C PRO A 728 -15.49 -51.94 -0.78
N LEU A 729 -16.44 -52.37 -1.60
CA LEU A 729 -16.73 -51.77 -2.90
C LEU A 729 -17.42 -50.40 -2.73
N GLY A 730 -18.33 -50.29 -1.76
CA GLY A 730 -19.11 -49.09 -1.48
C GLY A 730 -20.19 -49.30 -0.43
N THR A 731 -21.06 -48.31 -0.29
CA THR A 731 -22.25 -48.36 0.58
C THR A 731 -23.49 -47.80 -0.11
N MET A 732 -24.67 -48.16 0.38
CA MET A 732 -25.94 -47.52 -0.01
C MET A 732 -26.83 -47.30 1.21
N SER A 733 -27.56 -46.18 1.25
CA SER A 733 -28.32 -45.72 2.43
C SER A 733 -29.62 -46.49 2.68
N ALA A 734 -30.18 -47.14 1.65
CA ALA A 734 -31.38 -47.97 1.74
C ALA A 734 -31.26 -49.18 0.81
N PRO A 735 -31.86 -50.34 1.15
CA PRO A 735 -31.94 -51.47 0.25
C PRO A 735 -32.92 -51.20 -0.90
N PRO A 736 -32.61 -51.62 -2.14
CA PRO A 736 -33.50 -51.43 -3.28
C PRO A 736 -34.63 -52.45 -3.30
N ALA A 737 -35.83 -52.00 -3.70
CA ALA A 737 -36.97 -52.87 -3.97
C ALA A 737 -36.86 -53.63 -5.32
N GLY A 738 -35.80 -53.39 -6.10
CA GLY A 738 -35.56 -53.96 -7.42
C GLY A 738 -34.14 -54.49 -7.59
N ALA A 739 -33.84 -55.01 -8.79
CA ALA A 739 -32.55 -55.59 -9.12
C ALA A 739 -31.52 -54.57 -9.67
N THR A 740 -31.96 -53.36 -10.03
CA THR A 740 -31.08 -52.23 -10.39
C THR A 740 -31.13 -51.18 -9.27
N PHE A 741 -29.97 -50.66 -8.88
CA PHE A 741 -29.85 -49.69 -7.78
C PHE A 741 -28.60 -48.83 -7.92
N VAL A 742 -28.61 -47.65 -7.29
CA VAL A 742 -27.43 -46.78 -7.14
C VAL A 742 -26.81 -47.02 -5.77
N PHE A 743 -25.49 -47.15 -5.73
CA PHE A 743 -24.69 -47.16 -4.50
C PHE A 743 -23.51 -46.20 -4.66
N SER A 744 -22.91 -45.79 -3.54
CA SER A 744 -21.75 -44.89 -3.55
C SER A 744 -20.46 -45.68 -3.33
N PRO A 745 -19.64 -45.92 -4.37
CA PRO A 745 -18.38 -46.65 -4.22
C PRO A 745 -17.26 -45.81 -3.62
N ALA A 746 -16.24 -46.48 -3.08
CA ALA A 746 -15.05 -45.81 -2.55
C ALA A 746 -14.16 -45.18 -3.66
N LYS A 747 -14.24 -45.74 -4.88
CA LYS A 747 -13.55 -45.31 -6.12
C LYS A 747 -14.43 -45.69 -7.32
N ILE A 748 -14.30 -44.99 -8.44
CA ILE A 748 -15.04 -45.31 -9.68
C ILE A 748 -14.69 -46.76 -10.13
N PRO A 749 -15.67 -47.68 -10.28
CA PRO A 749 -15.40 -49.05 -10.69
C PRO A 749 -15.10 -49.17 -12.18
N THR A 750 -13.91 -49.67 -12.55
CA THR A 750 -13.50 -49.83 -13.96
C THR A 750 -14.06 -51.07 -14.67
N ALA A 751 -14.67 -51.99 -13.93
CA ALA A 751 -15.31 -53.21 -14.45
C ALA A 751 -16.38 -53.73 -13.49
N ALA A 752 -17.29 -54.57 -13.99
CA ALA A 752 -18.25 -55.29 -13.15
C ALA A 752 -17.51 -56.30 -12.23
N PRO A 753 -17.77 -56.32 -10.91
CA PRO A 753 -17.03 -57.15 -9.94
C PRO A 753 -17.37 -58.65 -9.99
N GLY A 754 -18.25 -59.09 -10.90
CA GLY A 754 -18.72 -60.47 -11.02
C GLY A 754 -19.72 -60.87 -9.92
N PHE A 755 -19.28 -60.90 -8.67
CA PHE A 755 -20.12 -61.22 -7.51
C PHE A 755 -19.97 -60.16 -6.41
N VAL A 756 -21.08 -59.81 -5.75
CA VAL A 756 -21.09 -58.85 -4.64
C VAL A 756 -21.80 -59.45 -3.44
N LYS A 757 -21.14 -59.40 -2.28
CA LYS A 757 -21.74 -59.60 -0.97
C LYS A 757 -22.32 -58.28 -0.48
N PHE A 758 -23.51 -58.36 0.10
CA PHE A 758 -24.21 -57.28 0.78
C PHE A 758 -24.27 -57.58 2.28
N ALA A 759 -24.14 -56.57 3.13
CA ALA A 759 -24.29 -56.68 4.59
C ALA A 759 -25.01 -55.45 5.15
N ASP A 760 -26.08 -55.64 5.94
CA ASP A 760 -26.73 -54.54 6.68
C ASP A 760 -25.83 -54.11 7.84
N SER A 761 -25.35 -52.87 7.82
CA SER A 761 -24.45 -52.33 8.85
C SER A 761 -25.13 -52.18 10.22
N SER A 762 -26.46 -52.13 10.29
CA SER A 762 -27.23 -52.11 11.54
C SER A 762 -27.45 -53.50 12.12
N GLN A 763 -27.41 -54.55 11.29
CA GLN A 763 -27.61 -55.95 11.68
C GLN A 763 -26.68 -56.87 10.87
N PRO A 764 -25.37 -56.95 11.17
CA PRO A 764 -24.35 -57.59 10.31
C PRO A 764 -24.55 -59.08 9.97
N ILE A 765 -25.51 -59.76 10.60
CA ILE A 765 -25.95 -61.11 10.28
C ILE A 765 -26.79 -61.12 8.98
N LYS A 766 -27.59 -60.06 8.74
CA LYS A 766 -28.32 -59.84 7.50
C LYS A 766 -27.34 -59.56 6.38
N THR A 767 -27.23 -60.55 5.51
CA THR A 767 -26.25 -60.63 4.43
C THR A 767 -26.85 -61.42 3.28
N ALA A 768 -26.47 -61.05 2.07
CA ALA A 768 -26.86 -61.71 0.82
C ALA A 768 -25.67 -61.69 -0.15
N VAL A 769 -25.74 -62.49 -1.22
CA VAL A 769 -24.78 -62.45 -2.33
C VAL A 769 -25.52 -62.49 -3.65
N ARG A 770 -25.04 -61.78 -4.66
CA ARG A 770 -25.65 -61.71 -6.00
C ARG A 770 -24.58 -61.75 -7.10
N THR A 771 -24.96 -62.27 -8.26
CA THR A 771 -24.19 -62.11 -9.50
C THR A 771 -24.52 -60.73 -10.08
N VAL A 772 -23.50 -59.97 -10.49
CA VAL A 772 -23.67 -58.66 -11.15
C VAL A 772 -23.83 -58.89 -12.64
N SER A 773 -24.99 -58.51 -13.18
CA SER A 773 -25.31 -58.63 -14.60
C SER A 773 -24.89 -57.40 -15.42
N GLY A 774 -24.67 -56.25 -14.75
CA GLY A 774 -24.08 -55.07 -15.38
C GLY A 774 -23.78 -53.94 -14.39
N ILE A 775 -22.93 -53.01 -14.82
CA ILE A 775 -22.80 -51.68 -14.25
C ILE A 775 -23.44 -50.70 -15.26
N GLY A 776 -24.23 -49.77 -14.76
CA GLY A 776 -24.94 -48.76 -15.54
C GLY A 776 -24.25 -47.39 -15.46
N ALA A 777 -25.03 -46.33 -15.25
CA ALA A 777 -24.50 -44.98 -15.12
C ALA A 777 -23.49 -44.85 -13.95
N GLN A 778 -22.42 -44.07 -14.16
CA GLN A 778 -21.44 -43.73 -13.14
C GLN A 778 -21.33 -42.21 -13.00
N ALA A 779 -21.26 -41.70 -11.77
CA ALA A 779 -21.23 -40.28 -11.51
C ALA A 779 -20.18 -39.87 -10.46
N ILE A 780 -19.52 -38.74 -10.71
CA ILE A 780 -18.82 -37.96 -9.69
C ILE A 780 -19.81 -36.95 -9.12
N VAL A 781 -20.14 -37.06 -7.83
CA VAL A 781 -21.05 -36.14 -7.15
C VAL A 781 -20.22 -35.04 -6.48
N THR A 782 -20.52 -33.78 -6.80
CA THR A 782 -19.80 -32.61 -6.29
C THR A 782 -20.45 -32.06 -5.01
N ALA A 783 -19.67 -31.37 -4.18
CA ALA A 783 -20.17 -30.74 -2.95
C ALA A 783 -21.16 -29.58 -3.19
N HIS A 784 -21.21 -29.07 -4.44
CA HIS A 784 -22.06 -27.98 -4.90
C HIS A 784 -22.65 -28.35 -6.28
N PRO A 785 -23.86 -27.85 -6.65
CA PRO A 785 -24.39 -28.01 -8.00
C PRO A 785 -23.45 -27.47 -9.08
N LEU A 786 -23.44 -28.11 -10.24
CA LEU A 786 -22.66 -27.70 -11.41
C LEU A 786 -23.11 -26.33 -11.96
N PRO A 787 -22.25 -25.61 -12.70
CA PRO A 787 -22.67 -24.39 -13.40
C PRO A 787 -23.86 -24.67 -14.33
N ALA A 788 -24.77 -23.69 -14.47
CA ALA A 788 -25.88 -23.80 -15.43
C ALA A 788 -25.33 -23.95 -16.86
N GLY A 789 -25.94 -24.82 -17.65
CA GLY A 789 -25.48 -25.12 -19.00
C GLY A 789 -26.00 -26.46 -19.53
N THR A 790 -25.74 -26.74 -20.81
CA THR A 790 -26.18 -27.99 -21.48
C THR A 790 -25.06 -28.75 -22.17
N GLY A 791 -23.86 -28.16 -22.29
CA GLY A 791 -22.67 -28.86 -22.78
C GLY A 791 -22.07 -29.81 -21.72
N ALA A 792 -21.09 -30.61 -22.17
CA ALA A 792 -20.14 -31.26 -21.27
C ALA A 792 -19.33 -30.22 -20.49
N CYS A 793 -18.81 -30.64 -19.34
CA CYS A 793 -18.02 -29.79 -18.45
C CYS A 793 -16.54 -30.16 -18.57
N SER A 794 -15.66 -29.17 -18.70
CA SER A 794 -14.21 -29.39 -18.64
C SER A 794 -13.76 -29.41 -17.18
N VAL A 795 -13.11 -30.48 -16.74
CA VAL A 795 -12.84 -30.80 -15.33
C VAL A 795 -11.34 -30.87 -15.07
N GLU A 796 -10.79 -29.85 -14.41
CA GLU A 796 -9.44 -29.90 -13.84
C GLU A 796 -9.47 -30.57 -12.47
N CYS A 797 -8.59 -31.55 -12.26
CA CYS A 797 -8.51 -32.31 -11.01
C CYS A 797 -7.17 -32.08 -10.30
N PHE A 798 -7.22 -31.88 -8.98
CA PHE A 798 -6.06 -31.52 -8.18
C PHE A 798 -5.80 -32.51 -7.03
N SER A 799 -4.56 -32.58 -6.55
CA SER A 799 -4.21 -33.19 -5.27
C SER A 799 -3.78 -32.11 -4.27
N LYS A 800 -4.20 -32.25 -3.00
CA LYS A 800 -3.86 -31.32 -1.92
C LYS A 800 -2.47 -31.60 -1.39
N GLU A 801 -1.63 -30.57 -1.32
CA GLU A 801 -0.32 -30.65 -0.65
C GLU A 801 -0.46 -30.35 0.86
N THR A 802 0.60 -30.63 1.62
CA THR A 802 0.68 -30.42 3.07
C THR A 802 2.05 -29.84 3.47
N PRO A 803 2.14 -28.93 4.47
CA PRO A 803 1.09 -28.47 5.37
C PRO A 803 0.07 -27.52 4.73
N ALA A 804 -0.90 -27.07 5.54
CA ALA A 804 -1.84 -26.02 5.19
C ALA A 804 -1.51 -24.78 6.02
N GLU A 805 -1.36 -23.62 5.37
CA GLU A 805 -1.14 -22.35 6.06
C GLU A 805 -2.49 -21.69 6.38
N THR A 806 -2.49 -20.75 7.33
CA THR A 806 -3.65 -19.93 7.69
C THR A 806 -3.23 -18.48 7.89
N GLY A 807 -4.04 -17.54 7.38
CA GLY A 807 -3.73 -16.12 7.48
C GLY A 807 -4.96 -15.21 7.33
N PRO A 808 -4.87 -13.96 7.80
CA PRO A 808 -5.85 -12.93 7.50
C PRO A 808 -5.92 -12.62 5.99
N TYR A 809 -7.07 -12.11 5.57
CA TYR A 809 -7.37 -11.80 4.17
C TYR A 809 -7.93 -10.37 4.01
N ASP A 810 -7.59 -9.68 2.91
CA ASP A 810 -8.17 -8.38 2.54
C ASP A 810 -8.78 -8.43 1.13
N ASN A 811 -10.07 -8.07 1.05
CA ASN A 811 -10.90 -8.23 -0.15
C ASN A 811 -11.10 -6.91 -0.92
N ARG A 812 -10.13 -5.99 -0.85
CA ARG A 812 -10.31 -4.58 -1.25
C ARG A 812 -9.24 -4.05 -2.21
N THR A 813 -8.46 -4.91 -2.85
CA THR A 813 -7.34 -4.50 -3.71
C THR A 813 -7.66 -4.59 -5.21
N LEU A 814 -7.22 -3.59 -5.97
CA LEU A 814 -7.22 -3.59 -7.44
C LEU A 814 -5.83 -3.98 -7.98
N SER A 815 -5.80 -4.55 -9.19
CA SER A 815 -4.55 -4.93 -9.87
C SER A 815 -4.62 -4.63 -11.36
N ALA A 816 -3.48 -4.20 -11.93
CA ALA A 816 -3.33 -3.97 -13.36
C ALA A 816 -2.26 -4.90 -13.92
N GLU A 817 -2.50 -5.48 -15.10
CA GLU A 817 -1.50 -6.26 -15.82
C GLU A 817 -1.14 -5.55 -17.14
N LEU A 818 0.17 -5.47 -17.45
CA LEU A 818 0.67 -4.51 -18.44
C LEU A 818 1.77 -5.15 -19.31
N THR A 819 1.37 -5.66 -20.47
CA THR A 819 2.25 -6.38 -21.40
C THR A 819 3.08 -5.43 -22.27
N LEU A 820 4.41 -5.47 -22.15
CA LEU A 820 5.34 -4.63 -22.91
C LEU A 820 6.06 -5.40 -24.04
N PRO A 821 5.64 -5.26 -25.32
CA PRO A 821 6.34 -5.87 -26.45
C PRO A 821 7.61 -5.08 -26.81
N MET A 822 8.72 -5.39 -26.13
CA MET A 822 9.99 -4.67 -26.31
C MET A 822 10.69 -5.03 -27.63
N GLN A 823 10.67 -4.11 -28.62
CA GLN A 823 11.60 -4.11 -29.75
C GLN A 823 12.53 -2.88 -29.69
N LEU A 824 13.81 -3.13 -29.44
CA LEU A 824 14.86 -2.11 -29.44
C LEU A 824 15.31 -1.78 -30.87
N GLN A 825 14.74 -0.75 -31.49
CA GLN A 825 15.42 -0.05 -32.59
C GLN A 825 16.52 0.87 -32.04
N ARG A 826 17.70 0.87 -32.67
CA ARG A 826 18.85 1.68 -32.26
C ARG A 826 18.96 2.97 -33.10
N PRO A 827 18.87 4.17 -32.49
CA PRO A 827 19.34 5.41 -33.11
C PRO A 827 20.88 5.45 -33.25
N LYS A 828 21.40 6.42 -34.00
CA LYS A 828 22.85 6.55 -34.28
C LYS A 828 23.62 7.20 -33.09
N PRO A 829 24.87 6.79 -32.82
CA PRO A 829 25.69 7.39 -31.78
C PRO A 829 26.28 8.76 -32.17
N PHE A 830 26.54 9.61 -31.17
CA PHE A 830 27.29 10.86 -31.31
C PHE A 830 28.73 10.73 -30.77
N SER A 831 29.67 11.49 -31.35
CA SER A 831 31.07 11.55 -30.91
C SER A 831 31.56 13.00 -30.75
N CYS A 832 32.13 13.34 -29.59
CA CYS A 832 32.68 14.68 -29.33
C CYS A 832 34.21 14.71 -29.49
N ILE A 833 34.71 15.69 -30.25
CA ILE A 833 36.14 15.87 -30.57
C ILE A 833 36.81 16.85 -29.59
N ARG A 834 38.08 16.61 -29.22
CA ARG A 834 38.88 17.53 -28.39
C ARG A 834 39.31 18.77 -29.19
N SER A 835 39.20 19.95 -28.58
CA SER A 835 39.96 21.15 -28.99
C SER A 835 41.13 21.40 -28.02
N PRO A 836 42.40 21.50 -28.48
CA PRO A 836 43.55 21.75 -27.62
C PRO A 836 43.83 23.26 -27.41
N GLY A 837 44.10 23.65 -26.15
CA GLY A 837 44.61 24.98 -25.79
C GLY A 837 46.15 25.05 -25.77
N PRO A 838 46.76 26.26 -25.87
CA PRO A 838 48.16 26.39 -26.32
C PRO A 838 49.21 26.45 -25.21
N ARG A 839 50.41 25.90 -25.48
CA ARG A 839 51.70 26.46 -25.01
C ARG A 839 52.91 25.97 -25.83
N SER A 840 53.56 26.92 -26.48
CA SER A 840 54.90 26.95 -27.09
C SER A 840 55.89 25.77 -26.88
N ARG A 841 56.36 25.20 -27.99
CA ARG A 841 57.77 25.36 -28.45
C ARG A 841 57.88 25.14 -29.98
N MET A 842 59.05 25.44 -30.53
CA MET A 842 59.29 25.73 -31.97
C MET A 842 59.71 24.47 -32.80
N PRO A 843 59.93 24.54 -34.13
CA PRO A 843 59.36 23.59 -35.09
C PRO A 843 60.36 22.57 -35.65
N TYR A 844 59.90 21.65 -36.53
CA TYR A 844 60.68 21.22 -37.70
C TYR A 844 59.79 20.60 -38.83
N ARG A 845 60.02 21.07 -40.06
CA ARG A 845 59.84 20.46 -41.41
C ARG A 845 58.64 19.56 -41.85
N GLU A 846 58.19 19.85 -43.08
CA GLU A 846 57.87 18.92 -44.20
C GLU A 846 56.66 17.94 -44.08
N ALA A 847 55.86 17.64 -45.13
CA ALA A 847 55.72 18.27 -46.46
C ALA A 847 54.39 17.88 -47.17
N GLN A 848 53.94 18.78 -48.06
CA GLN A 848 53.29 18.58 -49.39
C GLN A 848 52.16 17.54 -49.66
N ARG A 849 51.20 17.99 -50.51
CA ARG A 849 50.37 17.24 -51.49
C ARG A 849 49.22 16.35 -50.94
N SER A 850 48.14 16.09 -51.69
CA SER A 850 47.54 16.78 -52.88
C SER A 850 46.20 16.16 -53.29
N ALA A 851 45.32 16.96 -53.92
CA ALA A 851 44.34 16.55 -54.94
C ALA A 851 43.20 15.58 -54.50
N ALA A 852 42.09 15.43 -55.26
CA ALA A 852 41.35 16.33 -56.15
C ALA A 852 39.97 15.69 -56.47
N SER A 853 39.10 16.47 -57.15
CA SER A 853 37.93 16.04 -57.94
C SER A 853 36.77 15.33 -57.17
N GLU A 854 35.54 15.22 -57.70
CA GLU A 854 35.00 15.72 -58.97
C GLU A 854 33.50 16.13 -58.86
N SER A 855 32.99 16.81 -59.89
CA SER A 855 31.59 17.18 -60.11
C SER A 855 31.36 17.14 -61.64
N PRO A 856 30.20 16.71 -62.18
CA PRO A 856 29.12 17.68 -62.41
C PRO A 856 27.66 17.13 -62.50
N ASP A 857 26.70 18.07 -62.60
CA ASP A 857 25.40 18.02 -63.32
C ASP A 857 24.34 16.93 -62.99
N THR A 858 23.02 17.18 -63.09
CA THR A 858 22.27 18.01 -64.06
C THR A 858 21.08 18.83 -63.48
N ARG A 859 20.62 19.82 -64.26
CA ARG A 859 19.38 20.64 -64.15
C ARG A 859 18.71 20.75 -65.54
N PRO A 860 17.51 21.38 -65.76
CA PRO A 860 16.79 22.44 -65.03
C PRO A 860 15.53 21.89 -64.28
N ALA A 861 14.29 22.40 -64.24
CA ALA A 861 13.54 23.54 -64.82
C ALA A 861 12.23 23.78 -63.99
N THR A 862 11.47 24.89 -64.04
CA THR A 862 11.60 26.20 -64.73
C THR A 862 10.81 27.32 -64.00
N ALA A 863 11.23 28.58 -64.19
CA ALA A 863 10.50 29.87 -64.22
C ALA A 863 9.21 30.17 -63.39
N GLY A 864 9.21 31.33 -62.72
CA GLY A 864 8.01 32.04 -62.23
C GLY A 864 8.30 33.07 -61.12
N SER A 865 8.31 34.37 -61.42
CA SER A 865 8.61 35.48 -60.47
C SER A 865 8.27 36.87 -61.06
N PRO A 866 8.27 37.97 -60.29
CA PRO A 866 7.51 38.23 -59.05
C PRO A 866 6.42 39.28 -59.40
N PRO A 867 6.50 40.63 -59.18
CA PRO A 867 7.11 41.48 -58.12
C PRO A 867 6.27 41.42 -56.82
N ILE A 868 5.89 42.40 -55.96
CA ILE A 868 5.88 43.89 -55.84
C ILE A 868 6.27 44.29 -54.38
N GLN A 869 6.36 45.59 -54.09
CA GLN A 869 6.84 46.26 -52.87
C GLN A 869 5.91 47.47 -52.51
N PRO A 870 6.20 48.35 -51.51
CA PRO A 870 6.59 48.15 -50.10
C PRO A 870 5.75 49.07 -49.13
N TRP A 871 6.42 49.76 -48.17
CA TRP A 871 5.98 50.74 -47.14
C TRP A 871 5.44 50.16 -45.81
N ARG A 872 5.60 50.74 -44.61
CA ARG A 872 6.43 51.80 -43.93
C ARG A 872 5.51 52.60 -42.98
N GLY A 873 5.96 52.87 -41.74
CA GLY A 873 5.24 53.66 -40.72
C GLY A 873 4.82 52.79 -39.52
N LEU A 874 5.37 52.84 -38.28
CA LEU A 874 6.10 53.83 -37.46
C LEU A 874 5.20 54.61 -36.47
N ARG A 875 5.29 54.19 -35.20
CA ARG A 875 4.94 54.87 -33.91
C ARG A 875 3.64 55.69 -33.81
N ILE A 876 2.88 55.38 -32.75
CA ILE A 876 3.05 56.14 -31.49
C ILE A 876 3.71 55.17 -30.51
#